data_AF-A0A9P1BLB3-F1
#
_entry.id   AF-A0A9P1BLB3-F1
#
_cell.length_a   1.000
_cell.length_b   1.000
_cell.length_c   1.000
_cell.angle_alpha   90.00
_cell.angle_beta   90.00
_cell.angle_gamma   90.00
#
_symmetry.space_group_name_H-M   'P 1'
#
loop_
_entity.id
_entity.type
_entity.pdbx_description
1 polymer ?
#
loop_
_entity_poly.entity_id
_entity_poly.type
_entity_poly.pdbx_seq_one_letter_code
_entity_poly.pdbx_strand_id
1 'polypeptide(L)'
;MNKARVSAGFDMVVLGMNDIVSSEIARFGQWEIATADDMAKRAGTSLAESGTFLDIGANIGYYTLLFAHKGFNVIAVEAMTRNRQAIMGSLCLNPHLRSRVTLVPTAVVAPWELQKTCVESGQDDVSSWHLRCDGADCEFGKSCREVRVSTLDTILLNMSLPQPLSVAKIDVGGRECQVLEAGDGLFESQVLQIATPTTETKKCVLTHAIKHGFRATKVGGATSLVADTSLKGLIDTNQKTDNIFPVLSSHSLNECVPPGMNKARVSAGFDMVVLGMNDIVSSEIARFGQWEIATADDMAKRAGTSLAESGTFLDIGANIGYYTLLFAHKGFNVIAVEAMTRNRQAIMGSLCLNPHLRSRVTLVPTALAAPFEVDFTTCIIKSTNSKINIGNGHLSCGPDKKCDSGDANCQPVELKTLDSVLADLSPASVDVMKMDVEEHECQVLAGGDSLFSKYHPKLLQVETQFGDARNCLHNKALQYGYREKQMGPDTALVLDVAEHAGQFSEGTTLAPVLASTLKPLGSTIYERTSSDGGCVPPGMNKARVSAGFDMVVLGMNDIVSSEIARFGQWEIATADDMAKRAGTSLAESGTFLDIGANIGYYTLLFAHKGFNVIAVEAMTRNRQAIMGSLCLNPHLRSRVTLVPTAVVAPWELQKTCVESGQDDVSSWHLRCDGADCEFGKSCREVRVSTLDTILLNMSLPQPLSVAKIDVGGRECQVLEAGDGLFESQVLQIATPTTETKKCVLTHAIKHGFRATKVGGATSLVADTSLKGLIDTNQKTDNIFPVLSSHSLNECVPPGMNKARVSAGFDMVVLGMNDIVSSEIARFGQWEIATADDMAKRAGTSLAESGTFLDIGANIGYYTLLFAHKGFNVIAVEAMTRNRQAIMGSLCLNPHLRSRVTLVPTALAAPFEVDFTTCIIKSTNSKINIGNGHLSCGPDKKCDSGDANCQPVELKTLDSVLADLSPASVDVMKMDVEEHECQVLAGGDSLFSKYHPKLLQVETQFGDARNCLHNKALQYGYREKPLGADTALVNDSGG
;
A
#
# COMPACT_ATOMS: atom_id res chain seq x y z
N MET A 1 26.02 -24.09 11.13
CA MET A 1 26.73 -22.83 11.44
C MET A 1 27.52 -23.02 12.72
N ASN A 2 28.60 -22.29 12.91
CA ASN A 2 29.51 -22.40 14.07
C ASN A 2 29.68 -21.04 14.73
N LYS A 3 30.13 -21.01 15.99
CA LYS A 3 30.51 -19.78 16.69
C LYS A 3 32.00 -19.52 16.51
N ALA A 4 32.38 -18.31 16.15
CA ALA A 4 33.76 -17.83 16.11
C ALA A 4 33.92 -16.57 16.98
N ARG A 5 35.08 -16.42 17.63
CA ARG A 5 35.42 -15.22 18.41
C ARG A 5 36.13 -14.23 17.50
N VAL A 6 35.61 -13.01 17.40
CA VAL A 6 36.25 -11.92 16.65
C VAL A 6 37.21 -11.18 17.58
N SER A 7 38.39 -10.82 17.05
CA SER A 7 39.46 -10.15 17.78
C SER A 7 39.04 -8.79 18.35
N ALA A 8 38.05 -8.14 17.72
CA ALA A 8 37.44 -6.90 18.20
C ALA A 8 36.62 -7.05 19.49
N GLY A 9 36.33 -8.27 19.96
CA GLY A 9 35.72 -8.51 21.26
C GLY A 9 34.26 -8.98 21.25
N PHE A 10 33.71 -9.35 20.10
CA PHE A 10 32.36 -9.91 19.96
C PHE A 10 32.40 -11.33 19.36
N ASP A 11 31.30 -12.05 19.49
CA ASP A 11 31.15 -13.38 18.91
C ASP A 11 30.37 -13.33 17.58
N MET A 12 30.70 -14.17 16.62
CA MET A 12 29.98 -14.20 15.34
C MET A 12 29.59 -15.63 14.98
N VAL A 13 28.44 -15.77 14.35
CA VAL A 13 28.02 -17.00 13.69
C VAL A 13 28.69 -17.04 12.33
N VAL A 14 29.49 -18.07 12.11
CA VAL A 14 30.17 -18.35 10.84
C VAL A 14 29.57 -19.61 10.19
N LEU A 15 29.78 -19.78 8.89
CA LEU A 15 29.28 -20.95 8.14
C LEU A 15 30.22 -22.16 8.31
N GLY A 16 30.31 -23.01 7.27
CA GLY A 16 31.22 -24.15 7.27
C GLY A 16 32.67 -23.74 7.00
N MET A 17 33.64 -24.59 7.32
CA MET A 17 35.07 -24.31 7.05
C MET A 17 35.42 -24.29 5.55
N ASN A 18 34.51 -24.74 4.68
CA ASN A 18 34.64 -24.63 3.23
C ASN A 18 34.39 -23.19 2.73
N ASP A 19 33.76 -22.35 3.56
CA ASP A 19 33.59 -20.93 3.27
C ASP A 19 34.85 -20.15 3.68
N ILE A 20 35.47 -19.46 2.73
CA ILE A 20 36.75 -18.76 2.94
C ILE A 20 36.62 -17.69 4.02
N VAL A 21 35.56 -16.88 3.99
CA VAL A 21 35.31 -15.80 4.96
C VAL A 21 35.15 -16.39 6.37
N SER A 22 34.31 -17.42 6.50
CA SER A 22 34.10 -18.13 7.76
C SER A 22 35.38 -18.79 8.29
N SER A 23 36.19 -19.39 7.42
CA SER A 23 37.43 -20.06 7.79
C SER A 23 38.50 -19.09 8.30
N GLU A 24 38.64 -17.93 7.65
CA GLU A 24 39.55 -16.86 8.06
C GLU A 24 39.12 -16.27 9.41
N ILE A 25 37.84 -15.96 9.58
CA ILE A 25 37.31 -15.43 10.85
C ILE A 25 37.47 -16.45 11.97
N ALA A 26 37.20 -17.74 11.72
CA ALA A 26 37.36 -18.79 12.72
C ALA A 26 38.84 -19.00 13.12
N ARG A 27 39.77 -18.83 12.18
CA ARG A 27 41.21 -19.08 12.40
C ARG A 27 41.95 -17.89 12.98
N PHE A 28 41.64 -16.68 12.52
CA PHE A 28 42.40 -15.47 12.82
C PHE A 28 41.58 -14.42 13.58
N GLY A 29 40.29 -14.66 13.80
CA GLY A 29 39.39 -13.74 14.50
C GLY A 29 39.12 -12.46 13.70
N GLN A 30 39.38 -12.42 12.39
CA GLN A 30 39.19 -11.24 11.57
C GLN A 30 38.98 -11.58 10.08
N TRP A 31 38.37 -10.67 9.33
CA TRP A 31 38.27 -10.68 7.86
C TRP A 31 38.68 -9.30 7.33
N GLU A 32 39.75 -9.26 6.54
CA GLU A 32 40.37 -8.06 5.93
C GLU A 32 40.89 -6.98 6.90
N ILE A 33 40.13 -6.58 7.92
CA ILE A 33 40.44 -5.58 8.94
C ILE A 33 40.17 -6.10 10.35
N ALA A 34 40.93 -5.66 11.36
CA ALA A 34 40.75 -6.10 12.74
C ALA A 34 39.71 -5.25 13.50
N THR A 35 39.65 -3.95 13.19
CA THR A 35 38.76 -2.97 13.83
C THR A 35 38.12 -2.06 12.78
N ALA A 36 36.96 -1.48 13.07
CA ALA A 36 36.34 -0.51 12.16
C ALA A 36 37.26 0.71 11.91
N ASP A 37 38.09 1.10 12.89
CA ASP A 37 39.09 2.17 12.71
C ASP A 37 40.14 1.85 11.65
N ASP A 38 40.45 0.57 11.42
CA ASP A 38 41.41 0.20 10.39
C ASP A 38 40.88 0.50 8.97
N MET A 39 39.55 0.58 8.80
CA MET A 39 38.94 1.04 7.55
C MET A 39 39.22 2.51 7.29
N ALA A 40 39.13 3.40 8.29
CA ALA A 40 39.51 4.81 8.13
C ALA A 40 41.02 5.04 8.08
N LYS A 41 41.82 4.29 8.84
CA LYS A 41 43.29 4.35 8.72
C LYS A 41 43.75 4.00 7.31
N ARG A 42 43.12 2.99 6.66
CA ARG A 42 43.37 2.67 5.25
C ARG A 42 43.02 3.82 4.31
N ALA A 43 42.07 4.67 4.69
CA ALA A 43 41.69 5.87 3.96
C ALA A 43 42.53 7.12 4.26
N GLY A 44 43.44 7.06 5.23
CA GLY A 44 44.13 8.24 5.74
C GLY A 44 43.23 9.19 6.53
N THR A 45 42.12 8.70 7.09
CA THR A 45 41.17 9.48 7.89
C THR A 45 40.99 8.89 9.29
N SER A 46 40.14 9.53 10.10
CA SER A 46 39.66 9.00 11.37
C SER A 46 38.15 8.80 11.31
N LEU A 47 37.63 7.70 11.87
CA LEU A 47 36.19 7.53 12.09
C LEU A 47 35.73 8.32 13.31
N ALA A 48 34.49 8.83 13.24
CA ALA A 48 33.78 9.31 14.43
C ALA A 48 33.50 8.16 15.41
N GLU A 49 33.21 8.50 16.67
CA GLU A 49 32.85 7.52 17.70
C GLU A 49 31.47 6.88 17.46
N SER A 50 30.59 7.54 16.69
CA SER A 50 29.28 7.04 16.28
C SER A 50 28.82 7.67 14.97
N GLY A 51 27.88 7.04 14.27
CA GLY A 51 27.30 7.52 13.02
C GLY A 51 26.40 6.48 12.37
N THR A 52 26.08 6.65 11.10
CA THR A 52 25.34 5.65 10.30
C THR A 52 26.28 4.97 9.31
N PHE A 53 26.32 3.63 9.32
CA PHE A 53 27.12 2.80 8.40
C PHE A 53 26.20 2.01 7.47
N LEU A 54 26.45 2.08 6.16
CA LEU A 54 25.73 1.30 5.16
C LEU A 54 26.60 0.15 4.65
N ASP A 55 26.17 -1.08 4.89
CA ASP A 55 26.88 -2.31 4.49
C ASP A 55 26.09 -2.99 3.35
N ILE A 56 26.44 -2.68 2.09
CA ILE A 56 25.82 -3.28 0.91
C ILE A 56 26.56 -4.55 0.53
N GLY A 57 25.82 -5.66 0.47
CA GLY A 57 26.40 -6.99 0.40
C GLY A 57 27.02 -7.36 1.75
N ALA A 58 26.22 -7.26 2.82
CA ALA A 58 26.67 -7.45 4.19
C ALA A 58 27.23 -8.86 4.46
N ASN A 59 26.93 -9.82 3.59
CA ASN A 59 27.37 -11.20 3.64
C ASN A 59 27.02 -11.79 5.04
N ILE A 60 27.89 -12.56 5.67
CA ILE A 60 27.63 -13.12 7.01
C ILE A 60 27.72 -12.09 8.15
N GLY A 61 27.92 -10.80 7.85
CA GLY A 61 27.80 -9.71 8.81
C GLY A 61 29.08 -9.24 9.48
N TYR A 62 30.27 -9.57 8.95
CA TYR A 62 31.52 -9.19 9.61
C TYR A 62 31.66 -7.67 9.79
N TYR A 63 31.52 -6.90 8.69
CA TYR A 63 31.56 -5.43 8.74
C TYR A 63 30.36 -4.87 9.52
N THR A 64 29.18 -5.45 9.33
CA THR A 64 27.96 -5.09 10.06
C THR A 64 28.16 -5.11 11.58
N LEU A 65 28.66 -6.21 12.14
CA LEU A 65 28.88 -6.31 13.59
C LEU A 65 30.07 -5.47 14.05
N LEU A 66 31.11 -5.33 13.23
CA LEU A 66 32.29 -4.54 13.56
C LEU A 66 31.94 -3.05 13.75
N PHE A 67 31.12 -2.49 12.87
CA PHE A 67 30.65 -1.10 12.97
C PHE A 67 29.60 -0.92 14.05
N ALA A 68 28.67 -1.87 14.22
CA ALA A 68 27.71 -1.84 15.33
C ALA A 68 28.42 -1.87 16.69
N HIS A 69 29.47 -2.70 16.83
CA HIS A 69 30.28 -2.80 18.04
C HIS A 69 31.07 -1.52 18.33
N LYS A 70 31.52 -0.80 17.30
CA LYS A 70 32.17 0.51 17.45
C LYS A 70 31.18 1.60 17.93
N GLY A 71 29.88 1.45 17.67
CA GLY A 71 28.84 2.40 18.08
C GLY A 71 28.04 3.02 16.93
N PHE A 72 28.17 2.52 15.71
CA PHE A 72 27.39 2.99 14.56
C PHE A 72 26.01 2.33 14.51
N ASN A 73 25.02 3.05 13.99
CA ASN A 73 23.79 2.46 13.49
C ASN A 73 24.06 1.92 12.09
N VAL A 74 23.84 0.63 11.88
CA VAL A 74 24.20 -0.08 10.67
C VAL A 74 22.96 -0.47 9.88
N ILE A 75 22.98 -0.18 8.59
CA ILE A 75 22.02 -0.69 7.61
C ILE A 75 22.73 -1.78 6.82
N ALA A 76 22.38 -3.04 7.08
CA ALA A 76 22.95 -4.20 6.42
C ALA A 76 22.02 -4.64 5.29
N VAL A 77 22.45 -4.52 4.04
CA VAL A 77 21.68 -4.96 2.86
C VAL A 77 22.22 -6.32 2.41
N GLU A 78 21.39 -7.36 2.52
CA GLU A 78 21.80 -8.73 2.23
C GLU A 78 20.63 -9.58 1.69
N ALA A 79 20.78 -10.07 0.46
CA ALA A 79 19.75 -10.83 -0.27
C ALA A 79 19.70 -12.32 0.09
N MET A 80 20.79 -12.90 0.61
CA MET A 80 20.84 -14.32 0.95
C MET A 80 20.28 -14.62 2.34
N THR A 81 19.24 -15.46 2.38
CA THR A 81 18.60 -15.90 3.63
C THR A 81 19.60 -16.54 4.61
N ARG A 82 20.56 -17.33 4.11
CA ARG A 82 21.56 -18.00 4.95
C ARG A 82 22.55 -17.01 5.58
N ASN A 83 22.96 -15.99 4.81
CA ASN A 83 23.82 -14.92 5.29
C ASN A 83 23.08 -14.06 6.32
N ARG A 84 21.82 -13.69 6.05
CA ARG A 84 20.94 -13.02 7.01
C ARG A 84 20.76 -13.81 8.31
N GLN A 85 20.58 -15.12 8.22
CA GLN A 85 20.53 -16.00 9.40
C GLN A 85 21.84 -15.97 10.19
N ALA A 86 23.00 -15.91 9.53
CA ALA A 86 24.29 -15.75 10.19
C ALA A 86 24.42 -14.36 10.85
N ILE A 87 24.00 -13.27 10.20
CA ILE A 87 23.96 -11.92 10.78
C ILE A 87 23.07 -11.94 12.04
N MET A 88 21.83 -12.42 11.91
CA MET A 88 20.86 -12.46 13.00
C MET A 88 21.33 -13.35 14.15
N GLY A 89 21.87 -14.54 13.85
CA GLY A 89 22.47 -15.41 14.86
C GLY A 89 23.63 -14.72 15.59
N SER A 90 24.44 -13.95 14.88
CA SER A 90 25.51 -13.14 15.48
C SER A 90 24.95 -12.00 16.35
N LEU A 91 23.84 -11.36 15.97
CA LEU A 91 23.15 -10.38 16.81
C LEU A 91 22.52 -11.03 18.06
N CYS A 92 22.05 -12.27 17.97
CA CYS A 92 21.59 -13.02 19.14
C CYS A 92 22.74 -13.33 20.10
N LEU A 93 23.94 -13.60 19.59
CA LEU A 93 25.15 -13.74 20.42
C LEU A 93 25.61 -12.41 21.05
N ASN A 94 25.19 -11.27 20.48
CA ASN A 94 25.53 -9.93 20.97
C ASN A 94 24.28 -9.05 21.09
N PRO A 95 23.37 -9.31 22.04
CA PRO A 95 22.06 -8.65 22.11
C PRO A 95 22.14 -7.12 22.17
N HIS A 96 23.20 -6.59 22.79
CA HIS A 96 23.47 -5.16 22.91
C HIS A 96 23.74 -4.45 21.56
N LEU A 97 24.06 -5.20 20.50
CA LEU A 97 24.27 -4.67 19.15
C LEU A 97 22.98 -4.67 18.31
N ARG A 98 21.95 -5.42 18.74
CA ARG A 98 20.72 -5.64 17.95
C ARG A 98 19.97 -4.35 17.62
N SER A 99 19.86 -3.43 18.59
CA SER A 99 19.19 -2.14 18.41
C SER A 99 19.90 -1.20 17.44
N ARG A 100 21.14 -1.53 17.06
CA ARG A 100 21.95 -0.73 16.14
C ARG A 100 21.93 -1.27 14.71
N VAL A 101 21.38 -2.45 14.43
CA VAL A 101 21.46 -3.06 13.10
C VAL A 101 20.07 -3.21 12.50
N THR A 102 19.85 -2.55 11.37
CA THR A 102 18.68 -2.72 10.50
C THR A 102 19.08 -3.60 9.32
N LEU A 103 18.41 -4.75 9.16
CA LEU A 103 18.68 -5.71 8.10
C LEU A 103 17.67 -5.55 6.95
N VAL A 104 18.14 -5.35 5.73
CA VAL A 104 17.33 -5.14 4.53
C VAL A 104 17.47 -6.37 3.61
N PRO A 105 16.41 -7.19 3.45
CA PRO A 105 16.47 -8.48 2.76
C PRO A 105 16.28 -8.33 1.24
N THR A 106 17.17 -7.61 0.56
CA THR A 106 17.02 -7.28 -0.86
C THR A 106 18.37 -7.23 -1.57
N ALA A 107 18.41 -7.71 -2.81
CA ALA A 107 19.54 -7.52 -3.71
C ALA A 107 19.48 -6.12 -4.34
N VAL A 108 20.62 -5.45 -4.43
CA VAL A 108 20.70 -4.13 -5.05
C VAL A 108 21.07 -4.27 -6.52
N VAL A 109 20.25 -3.70 -7.40
CA VAL A 109 20.40 -3.81 -8.86
C VAL A 109 20.34 -2.45 -9.55
N ALA A 110 20.80 -2.39 -10.80
CA ALA A 110 20.63 -1.20 -11.63
C ALA A 110 19.15 -1.03 -12.06
N PRO A 111 18.69 0.18 -12.41
CA PRO A 111 17.29 0.43 -12.76
C PRO A 111 16.74 -0.45 -13.87
N TRP A 112 17.55 -0.77 -14.89
CA TRP A 112 17.15 -1.61 -16.02
C TRP A 112 17.06 -3.10 -15.67
N GLU A 113 17.42 -3.49 -14.45
CA GLU A 113 17.35 -4.87 -13.98
C GLU A 113 16.15 -5.13 -13.06
N LEU A 114 15.44 -4.09 -12.60
CA LEU A 114 14.24 -4.22 -11.75
C LEU A 114 13.13 -5.08 -12.37
N GLN A 115 13.08 -5.13 -13.70
CA GLN A 115 12.07 -5.86 -14.48
C GLN A 115 12.54 -7.27 -14.88
N LYS A 116 13.73 -7.68 -14.46
CA LYS A 116 14.29 -8.99 -14.80
C LYS A 116 14.17 -9.93 -13.60
N THR A 117 13.91 -11.21 -13.86
CA THR A 117 14.05 -12.24 -12.83
C THR A 117 15.52 -12.36 -12.46
N CYS A 118 15.85 -12.02 -11.22
CA CYS A 118 17.19 -12.13 -10.70
C CYS A 118 17.30 -13.37 -9.83
N VAL A 119 18.29 -14.20 -10.15
CA VAL A 119 18.60 -15.42 -9.42
C VAL A 119 20.01 -15.34 -8.86
N GLU A 120 20.19 -15.80 -7.63
CA GLU A 120 21.51 -16.00 -7.05
C GLU A 120 21.92 -17.45 -7.21
N SER A 121 23.18 -17.68 -7.58
CA SER A 121 23.75 -19.01 -7.81
C SER A 121 25.11 -19.18 -7.12
N GLY A 122 25.34 -20.39 -6.58
CA GLY A 122 26.48 -20.71 -5.73
C GLY A 122 26.39 -22.12 -5.12
N GLN A 123 27.33 -22.46 -4.23
CA GLN A 123 27.35 -23.74 -3.52
C GLN A 123 26.77 -23.56 -2.11
N ASP A 124 25.88 -24.46 -1.69
CA ASP A 124 25.10 -24.31 -0.45
C ASP A 124 25.96 -24.01 0.79
N ASP A 125 27.23 -24.42 0.84
CA ASP A 125 28.13 -24.29 1.99
C ASP A 125 29.06 -23.07 2.00
N VAL A 126 29.04 -22.20 0.99
CA VAL A 126 29.86 -20.97 0.92
C VAL A 126 29.03 -19.70 1.06
N SER A 127 29.68 -18.59 1.43
CA SER A 127 29.05 -17.28 1.65
C SER A 127 29.09 -16.37 0.42
N SER A 128 29.88 -16.72 -0.60
CA SER A 128 30.05 -15.97 -1.84
C SER A 128 29.10 -16.47 -2.94
N TRP A 129 28.09 -15.66 -3.28
CA TRP A 129 27.07 -15.98 -4.29
C TRP A 129 27.02 -14.89 -5.37
N HIS A 130 26.72 -15.29 -6.60
CA HIS A 130 26.64 -14.36 -7.73
C HIS A 130 25.19 -14.10 -8.12
N LEU A 131 24.79 -12.83 -8.05
CA LEU A 131 23.52 -12.35 -8.58
C LEU A 131 23.58 -12.27 -10.12
N ARG A 132 22.59 -12.87 -10.78
CA ARG A 132 22.41 -12.80 -12.24
C ARG A 132 20.98 -12.41 -12.56
N CYS A 133 20.84 -11.45 -13.46
CA CYS A 133 19.55 -10.89 -13.83
C CYS A 133 19.21 -11.11 -15.31
N ASP A 134 19.86 -12.02 -16.05
CA ASP A 134 19.77 -12.04 -17.53
C ASP A 134 18.83 -13.09 -18.14
N GLY A 135 17.83 -13.57 -17.38
CA GLY A 135 16.79 -14.48 -17.89
C GLY A 135 17.29 -15.85 -18.37
N ALA A 136 18.52 -16.24 -18.00
CA ALA A 136 19.13 -17.52 -18.39
C ALA A 136 18.98 -18.60 -17.32
N ASP A 137 18.87 -19.86 -17.76
CA ASP A 137 18.77 -21.06 -16.92
C ASP A 137 19.94 -21.19 -15.93
N CYS A 138 19.62 -21.74 -14.76
CA CYS A 138 20.57 -22.08 -13.71
C CYS A 138 21.75 -22.92 -14.22
N GLU A 139 22.98 -22.54 -13.83
CA GLU A 139 24.16 -23.34 -14.13
C GLU A 139 24.01 -24.76 -13.56
N PHE A 140 24.26 -25.75 -14.42
CA PHE A 140 24.13 -27.16 -14.08
C PHE A 140 25.02 -27.52 -12.87
N GLY A 141 24.41 -27.93 -11.76
CA GLY A 141 25.11 -28.35 -10.53
C GLY A 141 25.22 -27.31 -9.41
N LYS A 142 24.56 -26.15 -9.51
CA LYS A 142 24.45 -25.15 -8.43
C LYS A 142 23.00 -25.04 -7.92
N SER A 143 22.82 -24.66 -6.67
CA SER A 143 21.50 -24.26 -6.18
C SER A 143 21.21 -22.82 -6.62
N CYS A 144 19.94 -22.56 -6.94
CA CYS A 144 19.47 -21.27 -7.43
C CYS A 144 18.26 -20.82 -6.64
N ARG A 145 18.18 -19.52 -6.36
CA ARG A 145 17.01 -18.91 -5.75
C ARG A 145 16.73 -17.57 -6.39
N GLU A 146 15.46 -17.34 -6.70
CA GLU A 146 14.97 -16.01 -7.04
C GLU A 146 15.06 -15.11 -5.81
N VAL A 147 15.48 -13.86 -6.01
CA VAL A 147 15.66 -12.89 -4.92
C VAL A 147 14.91 -11.59 -5.23
N ARG A 148 14.40 -10.95 -4.17
CA ARG A 148 13.84 -9.60 -4.28
C ARG A 148 14.94 -8.64 -4.65
N VAL A 149 14.65 -7.73 -5.58
CA VAL A 149 15.58 -6.71 -6.05
C VAL A 149 15.03 -5.31 -5.84
N SER A 150 15.92 -4.36 -5.58
CA SER A 150 15.58 -2.93 -5.50
C SER A 150 16.79 -2.08 -5.93
N THR A 151 16.58 -0.81 -6.26
CA THR A 151 17.70 0.12 -6.49
C THR A 151 18.18 0.71 -5.17
N LEU A 152 19.43 1.17 -5.14
CA LEU A 152 20.01 1.77 -3.95
C LEU A 152 19.21 2.99 -3.50
N ASP A 153 18.86 3.89 -4.42
CA ASP A 153 18.06 5.09 -4.09
C ASP A 153 16.67 4.74 -3.54
N THR A 154 16.01 3.67 -4.05
CA THR A 154 14.73 3.21 -3.50
C THR A 154 14.86 2.73 -2.06
N ILE A 155 15.92 1.98 -1.75
CA ILE A 155 16.22 1.54 -0.39
C ILE A 155 16.46 2.76 0.52
N LEU A 156 17.26 3.73 0.06
CA LEU A 156 17.55 4.94 0.83
C LEU A 156 16.30 5.81 1.07
N LEU A 157 15.41 5.91 0.08
CA LEU A 157 14.14 6.66 0.17
C LEU A 157 13.14 6.00 1.12
N ASN A 158 12.91 4.69 0.98
CA ASN A 158 11.91 3.96 1.77
C ASN A 158 12.27 3.91 3.27
N MET A 159 13.55 4.03 3.62
CA MET A 159 14.02 3.88 4.99
C MET A 159 13.97 5.18 5.82
N SER A 160 13.53 6.32 5.27
CA SER A 160 13.44 7.61 5.98
C SER A 160 14.70 7.93 6.79
N LEU A 161 15.87 7.73 6.19
CA LEU A 161 17.13 7.69 6.93
C LEU A 161 17.49 9.04 7.58
N PRO A 162 17.99 9.05 8.83
CA PRO A 162 18.57 10.24 9.41
C PRO A 162 19.83 10.61 8.62
N GLN A 163 19.72 11.69 7.85
CA GLN A 163 20.86 12.30 7.18
C GLN A 163 21.73 13.06 8.20
N PRO A 164 23.07 13.02 8.09
CA PRO A 164 23.86 12.43 6.98
C PRO A 164 24.34 10.98 7.22
N LEU A 165 24.49 10.22 6.12
CA LEU A 165 25.08 8.89 6.14
C LEU A 165 26.60 9.01 6.31
N SER A 166 27.19 8.34 7.30
CA SER A 166 28.57 8.61 7.69
C SER A 166 29.58 7.82 6.86
N VAL A 167 29.34 6.53 6.64
CA VAL A 167 30.29 5.62 5.97
C VAL A 167 29.51 4.55 5.19
N ALA A 168 29.99 4.16 4.01
CA ALA A 168 29.42 3.06 3.24
C ALA A 168 30.48 2.05 2.79
N LYS A 169 30.10 0.77 2.75
CA LYS A 169 30.86 -0.32 2.13
C LYS A 169 29.98 -0.97 1.08
N ILE A 170 30.53 -1.18 -0.12
CA ILE A 170 29.81 -1.77 -1.25
C ILE A 170 30.66 -2.91 -1.81
N ASP A 171 30.14 -4.12 -1.71
CA ASP A 171 30.79 -5.33 -2.22
C ASP A 171 29.71 -6.35 -2.59
N VAL A 172 29.42 -6.46 -3.89
CA VAL A 172 28.33 -7.28 -4.44
C VAL A 172 28.83 -8.20 -5.56
N GLY A 173 30.05 -8.73 -5.41
CA GLY A 173 30.56 -9.78 -6.29
C GLY A 173 30.82 -9.33 -7.73
N GLY A 174 31.32 -8.10 -7.93
CA GLY A 174 31.74 -7.56 -9.23
C GLY A 174 30.68 -6.76 -9.98
N ARG A 175 29.53 -6.48 -9.35
CA ARG A 175 28.44 -5.66 -9.91
C ARG A 175 28.27 -4.31 -9.20
N GLU A 176 29.31 -3.84 -8.53
CA GLU A 176 29.22 -2.62 -7.72
C GLU A 176 28.99 -1.37 -8.58
N CYS A 177 29.40 -1.38 -9.85
CA CYS A 177 29.10 -0.30 -10.79
C CYS A 177 27.59 -0.21 -11.04
N GLN A 178 26.92 -1.35 -11.23
CA GLN A 178 25.47 -1.45 -11.42
C GLN A 178 24.69 -0.98 -10.19
N VAL A 179 25.20 -1.29 -8.99
CA VAL A 179 24.64 -0.78 -7.73
C VAL A 179 24.70 0.74 -7.66
N LEU A 180 25.77 1.35 -8.19
CA LEU A 180 25.98 2.81 -8.15
C LEU A 180 25.23 3.57 -9.25
N GLU A 181 24.82 2.91 -10.33
CA GLU A 181 24.08 3.53 -11.44
C GLU A 181 22.69 4.07 -11.06
N ALA A 182 22.18 3.69 -9.88
CA ALA A 182 21.02 4.29 -9.22
C ALA A 182 21.22 4.48 -7.72
N GLY A 183 22.39 4.99 -7.37
CA GLY A 183 22.77 5.40 -6.03
C GLY A 183 23.15 6.87 -5.96
N ASP A 184 22.53 7.75 -6.76
CA ASP A 184 22.86 9.18 -6.76
C ASP A 184 22.56 9.79 -5.37
N GLY A 185 21.53 9.28 -4.67
CA GLY A 185 21.18 9.65 -3.30
C GLY A 185 22.26 9.31 -2.27
N LEU A 186 23.10 8.29 -2.53
CA LEU A 186 24.26 7.97 -1.69
C LEU A 186 25.24 9.16 -1.65
N PHE A 187 25.51 9.78 -2.81
CA PHE A 187 26.43 10.91 -2.91
C PHE A 187 25.80 12.23 -2.44
N GLU A 188 24.47 12.35 -2.51
CA GLU A 188 23.74 13.50 -1.96
C GLU A 188 23.73 13.49 -0.41
N SER A 189 23.84 12.32 0.23
CA SER A 189 23.81 12.14 1.69
C SER A 189 25.10 12.47 2.46
N GLN A 190 26.10 13.04 1.79
CA GLN A 190 27.42 13.38 2.33
C GLN A 190 28.23 12.19 2.89
N VAL A 191 28.17 11.02 2.23
CA VAL A 191 28.98 9.86 2.62
C VAL A 191 30.46 10.21 2.63
N LEU A 192 31.06 10.22 3.83
CA LEU A 192 32.45 10.63 4.04
C LEU A 192 33.44 9.60 3.50
N GLN A 193 33.05 8.32 3.40
CA GLN A 193 33.95 7.25 2.99
C GLN A 193 33.25 6.07 2.29
N ILE A 194 33.78 5.65 1.12
CA ILE A 194 33.37 4.42 0.40
C ILE A 194 34.58 3.49 0.26
N ALA A 195 34.44 2.22 0.65
CA ALA A 195 35.45 1.18 0.43
C ALA A 195 34.96 0.13 -0.58
N THR A 196 35.82 -0.22 -1.55
CA THR A 196 35.54 -1.26 -2.56
C THR A 196 36.76 -2.16 -2.81
N PRO A 197 36.57 -3.45 -3.12
CA PRO A 197 37.65 -4.44 -3.13
C PRO A 197 38.46 -4.51 -4.44
N THR A 198 37.88 -4.24 -5.62
CA THR A 198 38.54 -4.54 -6.92
C THR A 198 39.01 -3.31 -7.72
N THR A 199 39.96 -3.50 -8.64
CA THR A 199 40.49 -2.42 -9.50
C THR A 199 39.50 -1.88 -10.54
N GLU A 200 38.53 -2.68 -10.93
CA GLU A 200 37.50 -2.30 -11.89
C GLU A 200 36.39 -1.50 -11.20
N THR A 201 35.94 -1.98 -10.04
CA THR A 201 35.04 -1.25 -9.14
C THR A 201 35.60 0.12 -8.75
N LYS A 202 36.92 0.22 -8.51
CA LYS A 202 37.63 1.49 -8.22
C LYS A 202 37.42 2.56 -9.29
N LYS A 203 37.36 2.19 -10.57
CA LYS A 203 37.12 3.15 -11.66
C LYS A 203 35.70 3.69 -11.60
N CYS A 204 34.72 2.82 -11.38
CA CYS A 204 33.31 3.22 -11.32
C CYS A 204 33.01 4.17 -10.16
N VAL A 205 33.49 3.86 -8.94
CA VAL A 205 33.28 4.75 -7.79
C VAL A 205 33.98 6.10 -8.00
N LEU A 206 35.18 6.11 -8.59
CA LEU A 206 35.89 7.33 -8.94
C LEU A 206 35.12 8.17 -9.96
N THR A 207 34.62 7.55 -11.04
CA THR A 207 33.81 8.22 -12.07
C THR A 207 32.55 8.84 -11.48
N HIS A 208 31.83 8.11 -10.61
CA HIS A 208 30.61 8.63 -9.97
C HIS A 208 30.91 9.70 -8.89
N ALA A 209 31.97 9.55 -8.10
CA ALA A 209 32.38 10.58 -7.14
C ALA A 209 32.76 11.89 -7.83
N ILE A 210 33.48 11.83 -8.96
CA ILE A 210 33.83 12.99 -9.77
C ILE A 210 32.58 13.63 -10.40
N LYS A 211 31.67 12.80 -10.95
CA LYS A 211 30.36 13.25 -11.49
C LYS A 211 29.58 14.09 -10.47
N HIS A 212 29.71 13.79 -9.17
CA HIS A 212 29.01 14.46 -8.07
C HIS A 212 29.83 15.53 -7.34
N GLY A 213 31.01 15.91 -7.86
CA GLY A 213 31.80 17.04 -7.33
C GLY A 213 32.69 16.72 -6.12
N PHE A 214 32.95 15.43 -5.83
CA PHE A 214 33.81 15.01 -4.72
C PHE A 214 35.28 14.89 -5.14
N ARG A 215 36.21 15.25 -4.23
CA ARG A 215 37.66 15.07 -4.46
C ARG A 215 38.10 13.68 -4.01
N ALA A 216 38.47 12.82 -4.96
CA ALA A 216 39.04 11.52 -4.68
C ALA A 216 40.55 11.60 -4.38
N THR A 217 41.02 11.06 -3.25
CA THR A 217 42.46 10.90 -2.96
C THR A 217 42.83 9.43 -2.83
N LYS A 218 43.89 9.00 -3.51
CA LYS A 218 44.43 7.64 -3.38
C LYS A 218 45.36 7.59 -2.16
N VAL A 219 45.01 6.84 -1.12
CA VAL A 219 45.84 6.69 0.09
C VAL A 219 46.24 5.22 0.28
N GLY A 220 47.52 4.89 0.09
CA GLY A 220 48.02 3.53 0.27
C GLY A 220 47.48 2.50 -0.75
N GLY A 221 47.89 1.23 -0.62
CA GLY A 221 47.54 0.15 -1.55
C GLY A 221 46.06 -0.27 -1.56
N ALA A 222 45.26 0.20 -0.60
CA ALA A 222 43.81 0.05 -0.56
C ALA A 222 43.15 1.38 -0.94
N THR A 223 42.15 1.38 -1.82
CA THR A 223 41.54 2.62 -2.31
C THR A 223 40.32 2.94 -1.46
N SER A 224 40.47 3.88 -0.54
CA SER A 224 39.33 4.53 0.11
C SER A 224 39.14 5.91 -0.50
N LEU A 225 37.89 6.26 -0.78
CA LEU A 225 37.52 7.59 -1.26
C LEU A 225 37.02 8.40 -0.07
N VAL A 226 37.58 9.60 0.14
CA VAL A 226 37.13 10.53 1.18
C VAL A 226 36.41 11.69 0.51
N ALA A 227 35.13 11.87 0.82
CA ALA A 227 34.37 13.02 0.39
C ALA A 227 34.64 14.20 1.34
N ASP A 228 35.52 15.13 0.96
CA ASP A 228 35.73 16.36 1.74
C ASP A 228 34.55 17.32 1.54
N THR A 229 33.70 17.45 2.56
CA THR A 229 32.53 18.34 2.57
C THR A 229 32.87 19.80 2.88
N SER A 230 34.09 20.11 3.31
CA SER A 230 34.49 21.46 3.75
C SER A 230 34.68 22.48 2.61
N LEU A 231 34.61 22.03 1.35
CA LEU A 231 34.78 22.85 0.14
C LEU A 231 33.52 22.93 -0.74
N LYS A 232 32.32 22.69 -0.19
CA LYS A 232 31.08 23.16 -0.82
C LYS A 232 31.02 24.70 -0.73
N GLY A 233 31.64 25.39 -1.69
CA GLY A 233 31.47 26.84 -1.90
C GLY A 233 32.71 27.72 -2.04
N LEU A 234 33.93 27.18 -2.05
CA LEU A 234 35.15 28.01 -2.18
C LEU A 234 35.91 27.69 -3.48
N ILE A 235 35.64 28.47 -4.52
CA ILE A 235 36.63 28.74 -5.56
C ILE A 235 37.51 29.86 -5.01
N ASP A 236 38.57 29.50 -4.27
CA ASP A 236 39.63 30.44 -3.92
C ASP A 236 40.64 30.48 -5.07
N THR A 237 40.73 31.61 -5.76
CA THR A 237 41.58 31.81 -6.95
C THR A 237 43.03 32.16 -6.62
N ASN A 238 43.50 32.07 -5.37
CA ASN A 238 44.79 32.66 -5.00
C ASN A 238 45.71 31.88 -4.04
N GLN A 239 45.89 30.55 -4.22
CA GLN A 239 47.09 29.90 -3.68
C GLN A 239 47.80 29.00 -4.70
N LYS A 240 49.05 29.36 -4.99
CA LYS A 240 50.04 28.56 -5.71
C LYS A 240 50.41 27.34 -4.87
N THR A 241 50.01 26.15 -5.30
CA THR A 241 50.71 24.90 -4.96
C THR A 241 50.81 24.03 -6.19
N ASP A 242 52.03 23.85 -6.65
CA ASP A 242 52.41 22.98 -7.77
C ASP A 242 52.05 21.51 -7.47
N ASN A 243 51.59 20.80 -8.51
CA ASN A 243 51.26 19.36 -8.58
C ASN A 243 49.95 18.88 -7.92
N ILE A 244 48.84 18.96 -8.67
CA ILE A 244 47.88 17.89 -9.05
C ILE A 244 46.84 18.52 -10.01
N PHE A 245 46.98 18.21 -11.31
CA PHE A 245 46.09 18.21 -12.50
C PHE A 245 44.71 18.95 -12.54
N PRO A 246 44.23 19.30 -13.76
CA PRO A 246 43.92 20.66 -14.18
C PRO A 246 42.44 21.00 -14.08
N VAL A 247 42.14 22.30 -14.17
CA VAL A 247 40.87 22.83 -14.68
C VAL A 247 40.38 21.94 -15.83
N LEU A 248 39.13 21.46 -15.74
CA LEU A 248 38.48 20.57 -16.70
C LEU A 248 38.79 21.02 -18.13
N SER A 249 39.68 20.28 -18.79
CA SER A 249 39.95 20.48 -20.21
C SER A 249 38.75 20.01 -21.04
N SER A 250 38.61 20.55 -22.24
CA SER A 250 37.53 20.29 -23.21
C SER A 250 37.23 18.82 -23.53
N HIS A 251 38.03 17.86 -23.05
CA HIS A 251 37.81 16.42 -23.21
C HIS A 251 36.73 15.83 -22.26
N SER A 252 36.39 16.47 -21.14
CA SER A 252 35.45 15.89 -20.14
C SER A 252 33.96 16.20 -20.38
N LEU A 253 33.62 17.17 -21.23
CA LEU A 253 32.23 17.48 -21.58
C LEU A 253 31.59 16.42 -22.50
N ASN A 254 32.41 15.58 -23.13
CA ASN A 254 31.95 14.47 -23.96
C ASN A 254 31.39 13.29 -23.14
N GLU A 255 31.68 13.21 -21.83
CA GLU A 255 31.19 12.13 -20.96
C GLU A 255 29.75 12.36 -20.47
N CYS A 256 29.26 13.61 -20.48
CA CYS A 256 27.88 13.93 -20.10
C CYS A 256 26.84 13.59 -21.17
N VAL A 257 27.26 13.36 -22.42
CA VAL A 257 26.37 13.10 -23.55
C VAL A 257 26.25 11.59 -23.73
N PRO A 258 25.08 10.98 -23.47
CA PRO A 258 24.89 9.54 -23.66
C PRO A 258 25.19 9.10 -25.10
N PRO A 259 25.68 7.86 -25.31
CA PRO A 259 25.95 7.35 -26.65
C PRO A 259 24.73 7.48 -27.58
N GLY A 260 24.96 8.01 -28.79
CA GLY A 260 23.91 8.22 -29.79
C GLY A 260 23.17 9.56 -29.67
N MET A 261 23.41 10.34 -28.61
CA MET A 261 22.86 11.68 -28.42
C MET A 261 23.88 12.77 -28.80
N ASN A 262 23.43 14.01 -28.91
CA ASN A 262 24.26 15.17 -29.27
C ASN A 262 24.10 16.31 -28.26
N LYS A 263 25.06 17.23 -28.25
CA LYS A 263 24.96 18.48 -27.49
C LYS A 263 24.42 19.60 -28.38
N ALA A 264 23.44 20.35 -27.89
CA ALA A 264 22.92 21.56 -28.52
C ALA A 264 23.09 22.78 -27.60
N ARG A 265 23.32 23.96 -28.18
CA ARG A 265 23.40 25.23 -27.45
C ARG A 265 22.03 25.89 -27.41
N VAL A 266 21.50 26.13 -26.22
CA VAL A 266 20.23 26.85 -26.03
C VAL A 266 20.48 28.35 -25.99
N SER A 267 19.64 29.12 -26.67
CA SER A 267 19.73 30.58 -26.79
C SER A 267 19.65 31.29 -25.42
N ALA A 268 19.00 30.67 -24.44
CA ALA A 268 18.94 31.13 -23.05
C ALA A 268 20.28 31.07 -22.30
N GLY A 269 21.32 30.41 -22.85
CA GLY A 269 22.68 30.49 -22.31
C GLY A 269 23.26 29.21 -21.71
N PHE A 270 22.58 28.07 -21.85
CA PHE A 270 23.05 26.75 -21.38
C PHE A 270 23.18 25.73 -22.52
N ASP A 271 23.90 24.63 -22.26
CA ASP A 271 24.00 23.51 -23.21
C ASP A 271 23.00 22.42 -22.81
N MET A 272 22.40 21.69 -23.75
CA MET A 272 21.57 20.53 -23.42
C MET A 272 21.88 19.34 -24.33
N VAL A 273 21.57 18.16 -23.84
CA VAL A 273 21.63 16.90 -24.59
C VAL A 273 20.33 16.73 -25.37
N VAL A 274 20.46 16.39 -26.64
CA VAL A 274 19.37 16.15 -27.58
C VAL A 274 19.52 14.77 -28.23
N LEU A 275 18.41 14.10 -28.59
CA LEU A 275 18.43 12.68 -28.97
C LEU A 275 19.10 12.42 -30.33
N GLY A 276 18.93 13.33 -31.29
CA GLY A 276 19.42 13.19 -32.66
C GLY A 276 18.61 14.01 -33.66
N MET A 277 19.11 14.19 -34.89
CA MET A 277 18.43 15.01 -35.91
C MET A 277 17.15 14.36 -36.47
N ASN A 278 16.92 13.09 -36.18
CA ASN A 278 15.69 12.38 -36.48
C ASN A 278 14.60 12.59 -35.42
N ASP A 279 14.83 13.44 -34.42
CA ASP A 279 13.82 13.87 -33.46
C ASP A 279 13.49 15.35 -33.70
N ILE A 280 12.19 15.69 -33.75
CA ILE A 280 11.75 17.03 -34.21
C ILE A 280 12.16 18.09 -33.21
N VAL A 281 11.88 17.85 -31.92
CA VAL A 281 12.25 18.75 -30.82
C VAL A 281 13.76 18.92 -30.77
N SER A 282 14.51 17.82 -30.83
CA SER A 282 15.98 17.83 -30.87
C SER A 282 16.54 18.61 -32.06
N SER A 283 15.98 18.42 -33.26
CA SER A 283 16.42 19.10 -34.49
C SER A 283 16.15 20.60 -34.43
N GLU A 284 14.99 21.02 -33.92
CA GLU A 284 14.63 22.43 -33.77
C GLU A 284 15.56 23.12 -32.77
N ILE A 285 15.78 22.52 -31.60
CA ILE A 285 16.71 23.03 -30.58
C ILE A 285 18.14 23.09 -31.13
N ALA A 286 18.61 22.05 -31.83
CA ALA A 286 19.95 22.05 -32.41
C ALA A 286 20.14 23.14 -33.46
N ARG A 287 19.09 23.49 -34.22
CA ARG A 287 19.16 24.46 -35.32
C ARG A 287 18.92 25.90 -34.87
N PHE A 288 18.02 26.12 -33.93
CA PHE A 288 17.54 27.46 -33.54
C PHE A 288 17.82 27.81 -32.09
N GLY A 289 18.33 26.85 -31.30
CA GLY A 289 18.63 27.03 -29.88
C GLY A 289 17.39 27.17 -29.00
N GLN A 290 16.20 26.80 -29.48
CA GLN A 290 14.95 26.93 -28.73
C GLN A 290 13.87 25.94 -29.20
N TRP A 291 12.90 25.65 -28.33
CA TRP A 291 11.65 24.95 -28.62
C TRP A 291 10.49 25.79 -28.08
N GLU A 292 9.59 26.25 -28.95
CA GLU A 292 8.38 27.07 -28.68
C GLU A 292 8.57 28.46 -28.04
N ILE A 293 9.47 28.59 -27.07
CA ILE A 293 9.79 29.80 -26.31
C ILE A 293 11.31 29.92 -26.14
N ALA A 294 11.82 31.15 -26.11
CA ALA A 294 13.26 31.40 -25.94
C ALA A 294 13.67 31.47 -24.46
N THR A 295 12.77 31.99 -23.61
CA THR A 295 12.98 32.18 -22.17
C THR A 295 11.72 31.77 -21.39
N ALA A 296 11.87 31.39 -20.12
CA ALA A 296 10.72 31.04 -19.28
C ALA A 296 9.72 32.22 -19.15
N ASP A 297 10.20 33.47 -19.19
CA ASP A 297 9.34 34.66 -19.19
C ASP A 297 8.43 34.76 -20.41
N ASP A 298 8.81 34.17 -21.55
CA ASP A 298 7.97 34.20 -22.75
C ASP A 298 6.70 33.36 -22.59
N MET A 299 6.72 32.33 -21.73
CA MET A 299 5.52 31.57 -21.34
C MET A 299 4.47 32.49 -20.70
N ALA A 300 4.88 33.27 -19.69
CA ALA A 300 3.99 34.20 -19.00
C ALA A 300 3.57 35.38 -19.89
N LYS A 301 4.49 35.95 -20.68
CA LYS A 301 4.15 37.01 -21.65
C LYS A 301 3.09 36.55 -22.64
N ARG A 302 3.23 35.34 -23.20
CA ARG A 302 2.23 34.73 -24.09
C ARG A 302 0.89 34.57 -23.37
N ALA A 303 0.89 34.19 -22.09
CA ALA A 303 -0.31 34.07 -21.26
C ALA A 303 -0.91 35.44 -20.83
N GLY A 304 -0.17 36.54 -20.98
CA GLY A 304 -0.57 37.89 -20.55
C GLY A 304 -0.39 38.12 -19.04
N THR A 305 0.59 37.46 -18.44
CA THR A 305 0.96 37.60 -17.02
C THR A 305 2.49 37.75 -16.88
N SER A 306 3.02 37.67 -15.67
CA SER A 306 4.45 37.71 -15.35
C SER A 306 4.85 36.55 -14.45
N LEU A 307 6.09 36.07 -14.59
CA LEU A 307 6.68 35.09 -13.68
C LEU A 307 7.41 35.77 -12.52
N ALA A 308 7.44 35.11 -11.37
CA ALA A 308 8.36 35.45 -10.31
C ALA A 308 9.81 35.07 -10.69
N GLU A 309 10.79 35.64 -9.97
CA GLU A 309 12.22 35.32 -10.15
C GLU A 309 12.57 33.89 -9.69
N SER A 310 11.75 33.30 -8.82
CA SER A 310 11.87 31.91 -8.35
C SER A 310 10.52 31.37 -7.91
N GLY A 311 10.38 30.06 -7.85
CA GLY A 311 9.20 29.34 -7.39
C GLY A 311 9.33 27.86 -7.69
N THR A 312 8.23 27.12 -7.66
CA THR A 312 8.18 25.72 -8.06
C THR A 312 7.49 25.56 -9.41
N PHE A 313 8.18 24.96 -10.38
CA PHE A 313 7.66 24.65 -11.71
C PHE A 313 7.41 23.14 -11.84
N LEU A 314 6.22 22.77 -12.29
CA LEU A 314 5.83 21.39 -12.55
C LEU A 314 5.79 21.16 -14.06
N ASP A 315 6.70 20.32 -14.56
CA ASP A 315 6.86 20.00 -15.98
C ASP A 315 6.36 18.57 -16.23
N ILE A 316 5.14 18.42 -16.73
CA ILE A 316 4.47 17.14 -16.95
C ILE A 316 4.60 16.75 -18.42
N GLY A 317 5.25 15.61 -18.68
CA GLY A 317 5.70 15.27 -20.02
C GLY A 317 6.95 16.06 -20.40
N ALA A 318 7.93 16.09 -19.49
CA ALA A 318 9.12 16.93 -19.61
C ALA A 318 9.96 16.64 -20.88
N ASN A 319 9.72 15.50 -21.54
CA ASN A 319 10.37 15.07 -22.77
C ASN A 319 11.90 15.13 -22.57
N ILE A 320 12.67 15.71 -23.49
CA ILE A 320 14.13 15.84 -23.33
C ILE A 320 14.57 16.97 -22.38
N GLY A 321 13.62 17.64 -21.69
CA GLY A 321 13.89 18.59 -20.60
C GLY A 321 14.09 20.03 -21.01
N TYR A 322 13.57 20.47 -22.17
CA TYR A 322 13.74 21.87 -22.60
C TYR A 322 13.14 22.86 -21.60
N TYR A 323 11.84 22.72 -21.26
CA TYR A 323 11.18 23.56 -20.27
C TYR A 323 11.79 23.37 -18.88
N THR A 324 12.08 22.11 -18.50
CA THR A 324 12.77 21.77 -17.25
C THR A 324 14.02 22.61 -17.02
N LEU A 325 14.95 22.63 -17.99
CA LEU A 325 16.20 23.37 -17.86
C LEU A 325 16.00 24.88 -17.98
N LEU A 326 15.05 25.33 -18.80
CA LEU A 326 14.74 26.76 -18.97
C LEU A 326 14.24 27.39 -17.65
N PHE A 327 13.34 26.70 -16.95
CA PHE A 327 12.83 27.15 -15.65
C PHE A 327 13.87 27.00 -14.54
N ALA A 328 14.64 25.91 -14.53
CA ALA A 328 15.75 25.75 -13.58
C ALA A 328 16.81 26.86 -13.75
N HIS A 329 17.12 27.22 -15.00
CA HIS A 329 18.06 28.30 -15.33
C HIS A 329 17.52 29.68 -14.92
N LYS A 330 16.21 29.91 -15.02
CA LYS A 330 15.59 31.14 -14.49
C LYS A 330 15.65 31.23 -12.96
N GLY A 331 15.67 30.10 -12.26
CA GLY A 331 15.79 30.05 -10.79
C GLY A 331 14.68 29.26 -10.07
N PHE A 332 13.81 28.57 -10.81
CA PHE A 332 12.77 27.73 -10.23
C PHE A 332 13.33 26.39 -9.74
N ASN A 333 12.71 25.83 -8.71
CA ASN A 333 12.81 24.40 -8.42
C ASN A 333 11.82 23.68 -9.33
N VAL A 334 12.25 22.64 -10.02
CA VAL A 334 11.49 21.96 -11.06
C VAL A 334 11.21 20.53 -10.65
N ILE A 335 9.95 20.13 -10.76
CA ILE A 335 9.52 18.74 -10.71
C ILE A 335 9.24 18.33 -12.16
N ALA A 336 10.12 17.52 -12.74
CA ALA A 336 10.01 17.05 -14.11
C ALA A 336 9.48 15.61 -14.12
N VAL A 337 8.30 15.39 -14.69
CA VAL A 337 7.68 14.07 -14.81
C VAL A 337 7.87 13.57 -16.23
N GLU A 338 8.63 12.48 -16.40
CA GLU A 338 8.96 11.93 -17.72
C GLU A 338 9.08 10.40 -17.70
N ALA A 339 8.25 9.74 -18.51
CA ALA A 339 8.09 8.30 -18.51
C ALA A 339 9.06 7.54 -19.42
N MET A 340 9.58 8.14 -20.50
CA MET A 340 10.55 7.49 -21.41
C MET A 340 11.98 7.53 -20.86
N THR A 341 12.64 6.36 -20.80
CA THR A 341 14.00 6.24 -20.25
C THR A 341 15.02 7.03 -21.06
N ARG A 342 14.88 7.01 -22.38
CA ARG A 342 15.75 7.77 -23.29
C ARG A 342 15.66 9.28 -23.06
N ASN A 343 14.47 9.80 -22.85
CA ASN A 343 14.24 11.21 -22.59
C ASN A 343 14.86 11.62 -21.24
N ARG A 344 14.64 10.81 -20.20
CA ARG A 344 15.30 11.00 -18.89
C ARG A 344 16.82 11.02 -18.97
N GLN A 345 17.42 10.16 -19.79
CA GLN A 345 18.87 10.17 -20.02
C GLN A 345 19.34 11.50 -20.65
N ALA A 346 18.55 12.08 -21.57
CA ALA A 346 18.84 13.40 -22.12
C ALA A 346 18.73 14.50 -21.04
N ILE A 347 17.70 14.48 -20.19
CA ILE A 347 17.57 15.40 -19.05
C ILE A 347 18.79 15.29 -18.13
N MET A 348 19.15 14.07 -17.71
CA MET A 348 20.28 13.81 -16.82
C MET A 348 21.62 14.26 -17.44
N GLY A 349 21.84 13.97 -18.71
CA GLY A 349 23.02 14.43 -19.45
C GLY A 349 23.07 15.95 -19.55
N SER A 350 21.93 16.60 -19.74
CA SER A 350 21.83 18.06 -19.77
C SER A 350 22.12 18.69 -18.40
N LEU A 351 21.67 18.07 -17.30
CA LEU A 351 22.03 18.51 -15.95
C LEU A 351 23.51 18.26 -15.63
N CYS A 352 24.12 17.20 -16.20
CA CYS A 352 25.57 16.97 -16.13
C CYS A 352 26.35 18.09 -16.84
N LEU A 353 25.87 18.57 -17.99
CA LEU A 353 26.45 19.72 -18.70
C LEU A 353 26.27 21.03 -17.92
N ASN A 354 25.27 21.11 -17.04
CA ASN A 354 24.94 22.29 -16.24
C ASN A 354 24.85 21.95 -14.74
N PRO A 355 25.98 21.62 -14.09
CA PRO A 355 25.97 21.10 -12.73
C PRO A 355 25.34 22.07 -11.71
N HIS A 356 25.37 23.38 -11.98
CA HIS A 356 24.73 24.42 -11.18
C HIS A 356 23.19 24.33 -11.17
N LEU A 357 22.56 23.67 -12.15
CA LEU A 357 21.12 23.49 -12.23
C LEU A 357 20.63 22.18 -11.59
N ARG A 358 21.51 21.20 -11.38
CA ARG A 358 21.14 19.84 -10.91
C ARG A 358 20.39 19.84 -9.59
N SER A 359 20.75 20.73 -8.66
CA SER A 359 20.08 20.84 -7.35
C SER A 359 18.66 21.41 -7.40
N ARG A 360 18.28 21.99 -8.54
CA ARG A 360 16.95 22.59 -8.75
C ARG A 360 15.98 21.63 -9.40
N VAL A 361 16.42 20.51 -9.96
CA VAL A 361 15.57 19.60 -10.74
C VAL A 361 15.39 18.28 -10.03
N THR A 362 14.13 17.93 -9.75
CA THR A 362 13.69 16.61 -9.29
C THR A 362 13.05 15.88 -10.47
N LEU A 363 13.60 14.72 -10.85
CA LEU A 363 13.11 13.93 -11.98
C LEU A 363 12.26 12.76 -11.49
N VAL A 364 11.02 12.66 -11.97
CA VAL A 364 10.05 11.63 -11.58
C VAL A 364 9.84 10.68 -12.77
N PRO A 365 10.26 9.39 -12.67
CA PRO A 365 10.31 8.46 -13.79
C PRO A 365 9.00 7.69 -14.00
N THR A 366 7.86 8.36 -14.04
CA THR A 366 6.52 7.74 -14.16
C THR A 366 5.71 8.35 -15.30
N ALA A 367 4.76 7.60 -15.84
CA ALA A 367 3.65 8.18 -16.60
C ALA A 367 2.54 8.58 -15.63
N LEU A 368 1.78 9.62 -15.98
CA LEU A 368 0.62 10.07 -15.22
C LEU A 368 -0.66 9.59 -15.90
N ALA A 369 -1.62 9.14 -15.10
CA ALA A 369 -2.87 8.59 -15.58
C ALA A 369 -4.04 8.93 -14.65
N ALA A 370 -5.26 8.66 -15.09
CA ALA A 370 -6.44 8.84 -14.26
C ALA A 370 -6.47 7.79 -13.12
N PRO A 371 -7.18 8.04 -12.00
CA PRO A 371 -7.23 7.10 -10.88
C PRO A 371 -7.67 5.68 -11.26
N PHE A 372 -8.53 5.54 -12.28
CA PHE A 372 -9.00 4.23 -12.76
C PHE A 372 -7.97 3.44 -13.57
N GLU A 373 -6.93 4.09 -14.09
CA GLU A 373 -5.92 3.49 -14.97
C GLU A 373 -4.74 2.93 -14.17
N VAL A 374 -4.43 3.55 -13.02
CA VAL A 374 -3.31 3.18 -12.14
C VAL A 374 -3.47 1.78 -11.53
N ASP A 375 -4.70 1.36 -11.25
CA ASP A 375 -4.96 0.13 -10.51
C ASP A 375 -4.91 -1.17 -11.35
N PHE A 376 -4.85 -1.10 -12.69
CA PHE A 376 -5.34 -2.24 -13.50
C PHE A 376 -4.67 -2.61 -14.84
N THR A 377 -3.50 -2.09 -15.24
CA THR A 377 -2.97 -2.49 -16.57
C THR A 377 -1.46 -2.56 -16.71
N THR A 378 -1.00 -3.46 -17.60
CA THR A 378 0.29 -3.32 -18.28
C THR A 378 0.17 -2.12 -19.22
N CYS A 379 0.98 -1.09 -18.99
CA CYS A 379 1.07 0.06 -19.87
C CYS A 379 2.44 0.10 -20.53
N ILE A 380 2.44 0.48 -21.80
CA ILE A 380 3.65 0.77 -22.55
C ILE A 380 3.61 2.23 -22.97
N ILE A 381 4.78 2.86 -23.00
CA ILE A 381 4.98 4.11 -23.73
C ILE A 381 5.77 3.80 -24.99
N LYS A 382 5.29 4.28 -26.13
CA LYS A 382 5.92 4.01 -27.42
C LYS A 382 6.03 5.28 -28.24
N SER A 383 7.14 5.44 -28.95
CA SER A 383 7.29 6.56 -29.86
C SER A 383 6.25 6.52 -30.98
N THR A 384 5.57 7.64 -31.21
CA THR A 384 4.55 7.78 -32.28
C THR A 384 5.14 7.53 -33.66
N ASN A 385 6.44 7.78 -33.86
CA ASN A 385 7.16 7.41 -35.07
C ASN A 385 8.64 7.09 -34.79
N SER A 386 8.94 5.80 -34.83
CA SER A 386 10.28 5.23 -34.59
C SER A 386 11.40 5.71 -35.52
N LYS A 387 11.07 6.39 -36.63
CA LYS A 387 12.05 6.93 -37.59
C LYS A 387 12.20 8.44 -37.51
N ILE A 388 11.17 9.15 -37.10
CA ILE A 388 11.10 10.63 -37.04
C ILE A 388 10.28 10.99 -35.80
N ASN A 389 10.82 11.73 -34.84
CA ASN A 389 10.19 12.08 -33.54
C ASN A 389 10.28 10.98 -32.45
N ILE A 390 11.48 10.44 -32.27
CA ILE A 390 11.75 9.33 -31.36
C ILE A 390 11.60 9.66 -29.86
N GLY A 391 11.52 10.95 -29.49
CA GLY A 391 11.28 11.41 -28.12
C GLY A 391 9.80 11.64 -27.76
N ASN A 392 8.89 11.67 -28.75
CA ASN A 392 7.45 11.79 -28.48
C ASN A 392 6.88 10.44 -28.05
N GLY A 393 6.58 10.30 -26.76
CA GLY A 393 6.05 9.08 -26.17
C GLY A 393 4.53 9.09 -26.04
N HIS A 394 3.86 8.15 -26.71
CA HIS A 394 2.42 7.94 -26.57
C HIS A 394 2.15 6.80 -25.59
N LEU A 395 1.37 7.07 -24.55
CA LEU A 395 0.96 6.07 -23.57
C LEU A 395 -0.12 5.15 -24.15
N SER A 396 0.02 3.83 -23.96
CA SER A 396 -1.01 2.87 -24.35
C SER A 396 -1.12 1.78 -23.30
N CYS A 397 -2.31 1.67 -22.73
CA CYS A 397 -2.62 0.74 -21.64
C CYS A 397 -3.60 -0.34 -22.09
N GLY A 398 -3.43 -1.56 -21.56
CA GLY A 398 -4.35 -2.67 -21.82
C GLY A 398 -3.69 -4.03 -21.64
N PRO A 399 -4.48 -5.10 -21.46
CA PRO A 399 -3.96 -6.45 -21.18
C PRO A 399 -3.10 -7.02 -22.33
N ASP A 400 -3.38 -6.61 -23.56
CA ASP A 400 -2.63 -7.05 -24.75
C ASP A 400 -1.45 -6.14 -25.11
N LYS A 401 -1.21 -5.07 -24.33
CA LYS A 401 -0.16 -4.10 -24.61
C LYS A 401 1.18 -4.62 -24.10
N LYS A 402 2.06 -4.93 -25.04
CA LYS A 402 3.44 -5.31 -24.81
C LYS A 402 4.34 -4.69 -25.87
N CYS A 403 5.59 -4.46 -25.52
CA CYS A 403 6.59 -4.09 -26.50
C CYS A 403 7.01 -5.31 -27.30
N ASP A 404 7.15 -5.15 -28.61
CA ASP A 404 7.73 -6.18 -29.45
C ASP A 404 9.20 -6.42 -29.05
N SER A 405 9.65 -7.67 -29.14
CA SER A 405 11.03 -8.02 -28.79
C SER A 405 12.02 -7.23 -29.65
N GLY A 406 12.88 -6.44 -28.99
CA GLY A 406 13.88 -5.58 -29.66
C GLY A 406 13.38 -4.20 -30.10
N ASP A 407 12.13 -3.82 -29.81
CA ASP A 407 11.64 -2.45 -30.08
C ASP A 407 12.23 -1.45 -29.09
N ALA A 408 13.37 -0.84 -29.46
CA ALA A 408 14.07 0.14 -28.64
C ALA A 408 13.30 1.46 -28.40
N ASN A 409 12.14 1.64 -29.05
CA ASN A 409 11.29 2.84 -28.90
C ASN A 409 10.00 2.55 -28.14
N CYS A 410 9.87 1.37 -27.56
CA CYS A 410 8.77 0.98 -26.69
C CYS A 410 9.34 0.52 -25.36
N GLN A 411 8.71 0.91 -24.26
CA GLN A 411 9.03 0.36 -22.94
C GLN A 411 7.78 0.24 -22.06
N PRO A 412 7.72 -0.76 -21.17
CA PRO A 412 6.73 -0.75 -20.10
C PRO A 412 6.96 0.45 -19.18
N VAL A 413 5.88 0.99 -18.64
CA VAL A 413 5.92 2.15 -17.73
C VAL A 413 5.02 1.95 -16.53
N GLU A 414 5.48 2.45 -15.39
CA GLU A 414 4.64 2.60 -14.19
C GLU A 414 3.69 3.79 -14.38
N LEU A 415 2.47 3.63 -13.87
CA LEU A 415 1.48 4.70 -13.80
C LEU A 415 1.36 5.21 -12.37
N LYS A 416 1.24 6.52 -12.22
CA LYS A 416 0.79 7.19 -11.00
C LYS A 416 -0.29 8.21 -11.31
N THR A 417 -1.10 8.57 -10.33
CA THR A 417 -1.91 9.79 -10.44
C THR A 417 -1.04 11.02 -10.14
N LEU A 418 -1.43 12.19 -10.66
CA LEU A 418 -0.72 13.43 -10.32
C LEU A 418 -0.77 13.71 -8.81
N ASP A 419 -1.90 13.45 -8.17
CA ASP A 419 -2.06 13.61 -6.72
C ASP A 419 -1.14 12.68 -5.93
N SER A 420 -0.90 11.44 -6.39
CA SER A 420 0.07 10.53 -5.77
C SER A 420 1.49 11.10 -5.86
N VAL A 421 1.91 11.61 -7.01
CA VAL A 421 3.24 12.23 -7.17
C VAL A 421 3.39 13.47 -6.28
N LEU A 422 2.36 14.33 -6.21
CA LEU A 422 2.38 15.51 -5.36
C LEU A 422 2.33 15.18 -3.86
N ALA A 423 1.73 14.06 -3.47
CA ALA A 423 1.76 13.55 -2.10
C ALA A 423 3.15 12.99 -1.75
N ASP A 424 3.71 12.14 -2.60
CA ASP A 424 5.04 11.52 -2.42
C ASP A 424 6.14 12.58 -2.27
N LEU A 425 6.11 13.62 -3.12
CA LEU A 425 7.11 14.68 -3.10
C LEU A 425 6.81 15.77 -2.06
N SER A 426 5.54 15.94 -1.68
CA SER A 426 5.07 16.96 -0.74
C SER A 426 5.69 18.36 -0.97
N PRO A 427 5.64 18.92 -2.19
CA PRO A 427 6.25 20.21 -2.46
C PRO A 427 5.58 21.32 -1.64
N ALA A 428 6.36 22.33 -1.25
CA ALA A 428 5.82 23.48 -0.50
C ALA A 428 4.83 24.31 -1.33
N SER A 429 5.03 24.41 -2.65
CA SER A 429 4.17 25.12 -3.59
C SER A 429 4.22 24.45 -4.97
N VAL A 430 3.23 24.73 -5.82
CA VAL A 430 3.34 24.57 -7.28
C VAL A 430 2.87 25.90 -7.88
N ASP A 431 3.80 26.70 -8.38
CA ASP A 431 3.53 28.07 -8.81
C ASP A 431 3.19 28.16 -10.30
N VAL A 432 3.82 27.30 -11.12
CA VAL A 432 3.68 27.26 -12.57
C VAL A 432 3.66 25.82 -13.05
N MET A 433 2.86 25.49 -14.07
CA MET A 433 2.80 24.15 -14.64
C MET A 433 2.78 24.18 -16.18
N LYS A 434 3.54 23.27 -16.83
CA LYS A 434 3.33 22.87 -18.23
C LYS A 434 2.92 21.40 -18.27
N MET A 435 1.97 21.07 -19.14
CA MET A 435 1.56 19.70 -19.41
C MET A 435 1.51 19.43 -20.92
N ASP A 436 2.15 18.35 -21.33
CA ASP A 436 2.21 17.86 -22.70
C ASP A 436 2.35 16.33 -22.69
N VAL A 437 1.26 15.59 -22.81
CA VAL A 437 1.28 14.12 -22.61
C VAL A 437 0.56 13.38 -23.72
N GLU A 438 0.52 13.98 -24.91
CA GLU A 438 0.10 13.34 -26.16
C GLU A 438 -1.30 12.69 -26.02
N GLU A 439 -2.33 13.54 -25.87
CA GLU A 439 -3.76 13.21 -25.77
C GLU A 439 -4.22 12.60 -24.43
N HIS A 440 -3.35 12.54 -23.41
CA HIS A 440 -3.70 12.06 -22.06
C HIS A 440 -3.92 13.17 -21.03
N GLU A 441 -4.03 14.43 -21.45
CA GLU A 441 -4.11 15.60 -20.54
C GLU A 441 -5.33 15.52 -19.62
N CYS A 442 -6.49 15.10 -20.15
CA CYS A 442 -7.71 14.93 -19.36
C CYS A 442 -7.55 13.91 -18.23
N GLN A 443 -6.85 12.80 -18.50
CA GLN A 443 -6.62 11.71 -17.58
C GLN A 443 -5.69 12.17 -16.45
N VAL A 444 -4.63 12.91 -16.79
CA VAL A 444 -3.75 13.52 -15.79
C VAL A 444 -4.50 14.54 -14.93
N LEU A 445 -5.33 15.40 -15.54
CA LEU A 445 -6.16 16.37 -14.81
C LEU A 445 -7.20 15.69 -13.91
N ALA A 446 -7.73 14.53 -14.29
CA ALA A 446 -8.67 13.74 -13.49
C ALA A 446 -8.01 13.07 -12.28
N GLY A 447 -6.70 12.83 -12.34
CA GLY A 447 -5.89 12.31 -11.22
C GLY A 447 -5.16 13.38 -10.41
N GLY A 448 -5.47 14.67 -10.61
CA GLY A 448 -4.69 15.79 -10.10
C GLY A 448 -5.52 16.88 -9.41
N ASP A 449 -6.54 16.51 -8.61
CA ASP A 449 -7.44 17.49 -7.98
C ASP A 449 -6.72 18.38 -6.96
N SER A 450 -5.67 17.87 -6.31
CA SER A 450 -4.87 18.67 -5.36
C SER A 450 -4.10 19.80 -6.03
N LEU A 451 -3.76 19.67 -7.32
CA LEU A 451 -3.12 20.75 -8.08
C LEU A 451 -3.96 22.03 -8.00
N PHE A 452 -5.27 21.89 -8.20
CA PHE A 452 -6.19 23.03 -8.20
C PHE A 452 -6.75 23.37 -6.83
N SER A 453 -7.03 22.39 -5.98
CA SER A 453 -7.68 22.61 -4.68
C SER A 453 -6.73 22.97 -3.53
N LYS A 454 -5.44 22.64 -3.67
CA LYS A 454 -4.41 22.89 -2.65
C LYS A 454 -3.33 23.85 -3.13
N TYR A 455 -2.76 23.60 -4.31
CA TYR A 455 -1.56 24.34 -4.75
C TYR A 455 -1.87 25.63 -5.52
N HIS A 456 -3.02 25.71 -6.20
CA HIS A 456 -3.49 26.89 -6.93
C HIS A 456 -2.40 27.59 -7.78
N PRO A 457 -1.80 26.91 -8.79
CA PRO A 457 -0.74 27.51 -9.59
C PRO A 457 -1.21 28.81 -10.24
N LYS A 458 -0.31 29.80 -10.34
CA LYS A 458 -0.65 31.12 -10.93
C LYS A 458 -0.78 31.05 -12.45
N LEU A 459 -0.05 30.13 -13.06
CA LEU A 459 -0.02 29.92 -14.50
C LEU A 459 0.06 28.42 -14.81
N LEU A 460 -0.83 27.95 -15.67
CA LEU A 460 -0.79 26.61 -16.24
C LEU A 460 -0.80 26.76 -17.77
N GLN A 461 0.03 26.00 -18.49
CA GLN A 461 -0.06 25.86 -19.95
C GLN A 461 -0.24 24.38 -20.26
N VAL A 462 -1.24 24.04 -21.05
CA VAL A 462 -1.57 22.65 -21.37
C VAL A 462 -1.78 22.56 -22.87
N GLU A 463 -1.25 21.51 -23.50
CA GLU A 463 -1.56 21.24 -24.90
C GLU A 463 -3.05 20.89 -25.02
N THR A 464 -3.76 21.60 -25.91
CA THR A 464 -5.23 21.45 -26.05
C THR A 464 -5.67 21.29 -27.50
N GLN A 465 -4.71 21.09 -28.41
CA GLN A 465 -4.96 20.97 -29.84
C GLN A 465 -5.67 19.66 -30.18
N PHE A 466 -5.40 18.59 -29.41
CA PHE A 466 -5.85 17.24 -29.66
C PHE A 466 -6.75 16.72 -28.53
N GLY A 467 -7.55 15.71 -28.84
CA GLY A 467 -8.47 15.08 -27.88
C GLY A 467 -9.49 16.05 -27.26
N ASP A 468 -9.90 15.74 -26.04
CA ASP A 468 -10.89 16.51 -25.26
C ASP A 468 -10.22 17.46 -24.24
N ALA A 469 -8.89 17.58 -24.29
CA ALA A 469 -8.06 18.32 -23.35
C ALA A 469 -8.55 19.75 -23.12
N ARG A 470 -9.01 20.42 -24.18
CA ARG A 470 -9.56 21.78 -24.10
C ARG A 470 -10.78 21.86 -23.19
N ASN A 471 -11.73 20.93 -23.32
CA ASN A 471 -12.95 20.95 -22.51
C ASN A 471 -12.66 20.56 -21.05
N CYS A 472 -11.78 19.57 -20.83
CA CYS A 472 -11.32 19.20 -19.49
C CYS A 472 -10.67 20.38 -18.77
N LEU A 473 -9.79 21.11 -19.46
CA LEU A 473 -9.12 22.29 -18.93
C LEU A 473 -10.10 23.45 -18.68
N HIS A 474 -11.03 23.69 -19.61
CA HIS A 474 -12.09 24.70 -19.47
C HIS A 474 -12.95 24.46 -18.22
N ASN A 475 -13.34 23.20 -17.98
CA ASN A 475 -14.12 22.83 -16.79
C ASN A 475 -13.34 23.09 -15.49
N LYS A 476 -12.04 22.77 -15.44
CA LYS A 476 -11.18 23.11 -14.30
C LYS A 476 -11.05 24.62 -14.13
N ALA A 477 -10.95 25.38 -15.22
CA ALA A 477 -10.86 26.83 -15.18
C ALA A 477 -12.11 27.46 -14.55
N LEU A 478 -13.30 27.04 -15.00
CA LEU A 478 -14.58 27.47 -14.43
C LEU A 478 -14.71 27.09 -12.95
N GLN A 479 -14.31 25.88 -12.59
CA GLN A 479 -14.43 25.37 -11.22
C GLN A 479 -13.55 26.14 -10.23
N TYR A 480 -12.36 26.56 -10.64
CA TYR A 480 -11.35 27.14 -9.75
C TYR A 480 -11.03 28.62 -10.02
N GLY A 481 -11.80 29.29 -10.88
CA GLY A 481 -11.72 30.73 -11.09
C GLY A 481 -10.53 31.19 -11.94
N TYR A 482 -10.12 30.40 -12.92
CA TYR A 482 -9.05 30.77 -13.84
C TYR A 482 -9.59 31.45 -15.10
N ARG A 483 -8.81 32.40 -15.64
CA ARG A 483 -9.05 32.95 -16.97
C ARG A 483 -8.25 32.17 -18.02
N GLU A 484 -8.94 31.74 -19.06
CA GLU A 484 -8.34 31.04 -20.20
C GLU A 484 -7.75 31.99 -21.24
N LYS A 485 -6.67 31.56 -21.89
CA LYS A 485 -6.10 32.19 -23.08
C LYS A 485 -5.55 31.13 -24.03
N GLN A 486 -6.09 31.04 -25.24
CA GLN A 486 -5.53 30.20 -26.29
C GLN A 486 -4.18 30.76 -26.76
N MET A 487 -3.18 29.89 -26.93
CA MET A 487 -1.79 30.23 -27.28
C MET A 487 -1.24 29.33 -28.40
N GLY A 488 -1.96 29.24 -29.52
CA GLY A 488 -1.63 28.29 -30.59
C GLY A 488 -2.21 26.90 -30.25
N PRO A 489 -1.41 25.82 -30.25
CA PRO A 489 -1.89 24.48 -29.87
C PRO A 489 -2.22 24.38 -28.36
N ASP A 490 -1.62 25.25 -27.55
CA ASP A 490 -1.82 25.28 -26.11
C ASP A 490 -2.94 26.19 -25.66
N THR A 491 -3.46 25.93 -24.46
CA THR A 491 -4.28 26.86 -23.68
C THR A 491 -3.57 27.18 -22.36
N ALA A 492 -3.49 28.47 -22.01
CA ALA A 492 -3.05 28.92 -20.70
C ALA A 492 -4.23 29.19 -19.77
N LEU A 493 -4.10 28.76 -18.52
CA LEU A 493 -4.93 29.23 -17.40
C LEU A 493 -4.13 30.21 -16.57
N VAL A 494 -4.69 31.41 -16.35
CA VAL A 494 -4.10 32.46 -15.50
C VAL A 494 -5.04 32.73 -14.34
N LEU A 495 -4.51 32.64 -13.11
CA LEU A 495 -5.28 32.97 -11.92
C LEU A 495 -5.39 34.50 -11.78
N ASP A 496 -6.60 35.05 -11.87
CA ASP A 496 -6.82 36.48 -11.69
C ASP A 496 -6.74 36.83 -10.20
N VAL A 497 -5.67 37.53 -9.77
CA VAL A 497 -5.44 37.89 -8.35
C VAL A 497 -6.21 39.17 -7.95
N ALA A 498 -7.31 39.51 -8.61
CA ALA A 498 -8.16 40.62 -8.24
C ALA A 498 -9.55 40.09 -7.83
N GLU A 499 -9.90 40.34 -6.56
CA GLU A 499 -11.21 40.08 -5.92
C GLU A 499 -11.58 38.60 -5.68
N HIS A 500 -11.04 37.94 -4.65
CA HIS A 500 -11.77 36.88 -3.90
C HIS A 500 -11.31 36.82 -2.43
N ALA A 501 -11.14 38.00 -1.82
CA ALA A 501 -11.11 38.14 -0.37
C ALA A 501 -12.52 38.55 0.10
N GLY A 502 -13.37 37.55 0.35
CA GLY A 502 -14.63 37.73 1.06
C GLY A 502 -15.86 37.28 0.28
N GLN A 503 -16.33 36.06 0.56
CA GLN A 503 -17.75 35.71 0.79
C GLN A 503 -17.91 34.18 0.75
N PHE A 504 -17.89 33.56 1.93
CA PHE A 504 -18.76 32.41 2.19
C PHE A 504 -19.53 32.76 3.46
N SER A 505 -20.64 33.48 3.27
CA SER A 505 -21.70 33.59 4.26
C SER A 505 -22.73 32.50 3.98
N GLU A 506 -23.19 31.88 5.06
CA GLU A 506 -24.28 30.91 5.12
C GLU A 506 -25.52 31.38 4.33
N GLY A 507 -26.06 30.45 3.54
CA GLY A 507 -27.47 30.35 3.16
C GLY A 507 -28.08 31.45 2.30
N THR A 508 -28.42 31.15 1.04
CA THR A 508 -29.77 31.45 0.52
C THR A 508 -30.14 30.54 -0.67
N THR A 509 -31.32 29.95 -0.57
CA THR A 509 -32.10 29.28 -1.62
C THR A 509 -32.36 30.16 -2.84
N LEU A 510 -32.39 29.60 -4.06
CA LEU A 510 -33.21 30.12 -5.18
C LEU A 510 -33.37 29.05 -6.30
N ALA A 511 -34.55 28.43 -6.35
CA ALA A 511 -35.28 28.22 -7.60
C ALA A 511 -36.47 29.21 -7.59
N PRO A 512 -37.14 29.55 -8.71
CA PRO A 512 -37.02 29.05 -10.08
C PRO A 512 -36.93 30.17 -11.15
N VAL A 513 -36.76 29.81 -12.43
CA VAL A 513 -37.45 30.36 -13.64
C VAL A 513 -36.70 29.90 -14.89
N LEU A 514 -37.23 28.88 -15.56
CA LEU A 514 -37.55 28.86 -17.00
C LEU A 514 -38.10 27.48 -17.37
N ALA A 515 -39.38 27.30 -17.03
CA ALA A 515 -40.24 26.34 -17.71
C ALA A 515 -40.71 26.97 -19.03
N SER A 516 -40.10 26.61 -20.15
CA SER A 516 -40.76 26.58 -21.46
C SER A 516 -39.82 25.97 -22.49
N THR A 517 -39.93 24.67 -22.74
CA THR A 517 -40.19 24.05 -24.06
C THR A 517 -40.24 22.53 -23.84
N LEU A 518 -41.40 22.03 -23.39
CA LEU A 518 -41.72 20.61 -23.51
C LEU A 518 -42.10 20.34 -24.97
N LYS A 519 -41.27 19.56 -25.68
CA LYS A 519 -41.69 18.81 -26.85
C LYS A 519 -41.79 17.32 -26.49
N PRO A 520 -42.69 16.56 -27.13
CA PRO A 520 -43.00 15.20 -26.74
C PRO A 520 -41.79 14.27 -26.96
N LEU A 521 -41.61 13.32 -26.04
CA LEU A 521 -40.68 12.20 -26.17
C LEU A 521 -40.91 11.47 -27.50
N GLY A 522 -39.92 11.59 -28.39
CA GLY A 522 -39.83 10.86 -29.65
C GLY A 522 -38.38 10.61 -30.01
N SER A 523 -38.04 9.33 -30.12
CA SER A 523 -36.79 8.71 -30.62
C SER A 523 -35.45 9.01 -29.90
N THR A 524 -34.94 7.97 -29.21
CA THR A 524 -33.53 7.61 -28.99
C THR A 524 -32.54 8.72 -28.63
N ILE A 525 -32.11 8.79 -27.36
CA ILE A 525 -30.98 9.62 -26.92
C ILE A 525 -29.76 8.72 -26.72
N TYR A 526 -29.05 8.44 -27.82
CA TYR A 526 -27.60 8.24 -27.74
C TYR A 526 -26.98 9.55 -28.21
N GLU A 527 -26.62 10.42 -27.28
CA GLU A 527 -25.77 11.55 -27.59
C GLU A 527 -24.32 11.09 -27.45
N ARG A 528 -23.65 10.80 -28.58
CA ARG A 528 -22.21 11.05 -28.67
C ARG A 528 -22.05 12.54 -28.93
N THR A 529 -22.18 13.33 -27.89
CA THR A 529 -21.79 14.74 -27.96
C THR A 529 -20.29 14.83 -27.78
N SER A 530 -19.63 15.63 -28.61
CA SER A 530 -18.20 15.97 -28.53
C SER A 530 -17.84 16.83 -27.29
N SER A 531 -18.60 16.69 -26.21
CA SER A 531 -18.60 17.57 -25.03
C SER A 531 -18.59 16.78 -23.70
N ASP A 532 -18.25 15.49 -23.73
CA ASP A 532 -18.32 14.61 -22.55
C ASP A 532 -17.03 14.60 -21.71
N GLY A 533 -16.04 15.46 -22.04
CA GLY A 533 -14.81 15.66 -21.26
C GLY A 533 -13.94 14.42 -21.12
N GLY A 534 -13.99 13.49 -22.08
CA GLY A 534 -13.29 12.19 -22.02
C GLY A 534 -13.84 11.20 -20.99
N CYS A 535 -14.97 11.51 -20.33
CA CYS A 535 -15.51 10.68 -19.25
C CYS A 535 -16.17 9.37 -19.71
N VAL A 536 -16.58 9.27 -20.98
CA VAL A 536 -17.24 8.07 -21.52
C VAL A 536 -16.19 7.14 -22.13
N PRO A 537 -15.93 5.95 -21.56
CA PRO A 537 -14.94 5.02 -22.09
C PRO A 537 -15.24 4.59 -23.54
N PRO A 538 -14.21 4.29 -24.34
CA PRO A 538 -14.41 3.81 -25.72
C PRO A 538 -15.33 2.59 -25.77
N GLY A 539 -16.33 2.64 -26.65
CA GLY A 539 -17.31 1.55 -26.82
C GLY A 539 -18.47 1.56 -25.81
N MET A 540 -18.58 2.60 -24.98
CA MET A 540 -19.73 2.89 -24.14
C MET A 540 -20.48 4.13 -24.64
N ASN A 541 -21.61 4.45 -24.01
CA ASN A 541 -22.47 5.57 -24.36
C ASN A 541 -22.94 6.33 -23.12
N LYS A 542 -23.44 7.56 -23.30
CA LYS A 542 -24.08 8.35 -22.24
C LYS A 542 -25.60 8.21 -22.32
N ALA A 543 -26.25 8.10 -21.17
CA ALA A 543 -27.71 8.13 -21.02
C ALA A 543 -28.14 9.09 -19.90
N ARG A 544 -29.24 9.81 -20.12
CA ARG A 544 -29.82 10.73 -19.12
C ARG A 544 -30.72 9.94 -18.18
N VAL A 545 -30.42 9.97 -16.88
CA VAL A 545 -31.29 9.39 -15.85
C VAL A 545 -32.35 10.41 -15.45
N SER A 546 -33.59 9.94 -15.31
CA SER A 546 -34.77 10.74 -14.97
C SER A 546 -34.63 11.47 -13.62
N ALA A 547 -33.84 10.92 -12.70
CA ALA A 547 -33.49 11.53 -11.42
C ALA A 547 -32.63 12.80 -11.54
N GLY A 548 -32.06 13.11 -12.72
CA GLY A 548 -31.40 14.39 -12.97
C GLY A 548 -29.88 14.34 -13.18
N PHE A 549 -29.29 13.16 -13.35
CA PHE A 549 -27.86 12.98 -13.62
C PHE A 549 -27.61 12.19 -14.91
N ASP A 550 -26.40 12.26 -15.45
CA ASP A 550 -25.98 11.48 -16.62
C ASP A 550 -25.23 10.22 -16.18
N MET A 551 -25.36 9.14 -16.92
CA MET A 551 -24.68 7.86 -16.63
C MET A 551 -24.07 7.28 -17.89
N VAL A 552 -22.89 6.69 -17.74
CA VAL A 552 -22.28 5.84 -18.76
C VAL A 552 -22.99 4.49 -18.76
N VAL A 553 -23.46 4.08 -19.93
CA VAL A 553 -24.12 2.80 -20.21
C VAL A 553 -23.34 2.04 -21.28
N LEU A 554 -23.43 0.72 -21.31
CA LEU A 554 -22.62 -0.10 -22.21
C LEU A 554 -23.10 0.00 -23.67
N GLY A 555 -24.27 -0.55 -23.98
CA GLY A 555 -24.86 -0.54 -25.33
C GLY A 555 -26.25 -1.17 -25.35
N MET A 556 -26.96 -1.11 -26.50
CA MET A 556 -28.35 -1.61 -26.61
C MET A 556 -28.50 -3.12 -26.41
N ASN A 557 -27.42 -3.89 -26.55
CA ASN A 557 -27.45 -5.33 -26.34
C ASN A 557 -27.52 -5.69 -24.84
N ASP A 558 -27.19 -4.75 -23.97
CA ASP A 558 -27.33 -4.89 -22.53
C ASP A 558 -28.71 -4.41 -22.07
N ILE A 559 -29.45 -5.28 -21.37
CA ILE A 559 -30.84 -5.02 -20.97
C ILE A 559 -30.91 -3.79 -20.05
N VAL A 560 -30.04 -3.70 -19.05
CA VAL A 560 -30.00 -2.60 -18.08
C VAL A 560 -29.71 -1.28 -18.80
N SER A 561 -28.68 -1.25 -19.64
CA SER A 561 -28.31 -0.10 -20.46
C SER A 561 -29.43 0.32 -21.41
N SER A 562 -30.10 -0.64 -22.05
CA SER A 562 -31.20 -0.36 -22.99
C SER A 562 -32.42 0.25 -22.30
N GLU A 563 -32.72 -0.21 -21.08
CA GLU A 563 -33.86 0.27 -20.29
C GLU A 563 -33.59 1.67 -19.74
N ILE A 564 -32.39 1.91 -19.20
CA ILE A 564 -31.96 3.24 -18.76
C ILE A 564 -31.96 4.21 -19.94
N ALA A 565 -31.42 3.82 -21.10
CA ALA A 565 -31.40 4.69 -22.29
C ALA A 565 -32.82 5.00 -22.81
N ARG A 566 -33.77 4.07 -22.67
CA ARG A 566 -35.14 4.23 -23.20
C ARG A 566 -36.08 4.95 -22.25
N PHE A 567 -35.96 4.69 -20.95
CA PHE A 567 -36.91 5.14 -19.93
C PHE A 567 -36.29 6.04 -18.87
N GLY A 568 -34.97 6.22 -18.87
CA GLY A 568 -34.25 7.04 -17.88
C GLY A 568 -34.24 6.42 -16.49
N GLN A 569 -34.51 5.12 -16.35
CA GLN A 569 -34.56 4.42 -15.06
C GLN A 569 -34.34 2.91 -15.20
N TRP A 570 -33.93 2.27 -14.10
CA TRP A 570 -33.84 0.82 -13.97
C TRP A 570 -34.46 0.41 -12.63
N GLU A 571 -35.53 -0.40 -12.69
CA GLU A 571 -36.32 -0.92 -11.55
C GLU A 571 -37.01 0.13 -10.65
N ILE A 572 -36.36 1.24 -10.29
CA ILE A 572 -36.86 2.37 -9.49
C ILE A 572 -36.49 3.69 -10.16
N ALA A 573 -37.26 4.76 -9.92
CA ALA A 573 -36.98 6.09 -10.50
C ALA A 573 -36.11 6.94 -9.57
N THR A 574 -36.32 6.79 -8.27
CA THR A 574 -35.64 7.55 -7.20
C THR A 574 -35.22 6.61 -6.07
N ALA A 575 -34.18 6.98 -5.31
CA ALA A 575 -33.77 6.18 -4.15
C ALA A 575 -34.92 6.03 -3.12
N ASP A 576 -35.79 7.04 -2.98
CA ASP A 576 -36.99 6.98 -2.14
C ASP A 576 -37.98 5.88 -2.55
N ASP A 577 -37.99 5.47 -3.81
CA ASP A 577 -38.88 4.39 -4.24
C ASP A 577 -38.46 3.03 -3.66
N MET A 578 -37.18 2.85 -3.31
CA MET A 578 -36.72 1.69 -2.54
C MET A 578 -37.34 1.69 -1.13
N ALA A 579 -37.39 2.85 -0.46
CA ALA A 579 -38.04 3.01 0.85
C ALA A 579 -39.55 2.79 0.77
N LYS A 580 -40.21 3.42 -0.20
CA LYS A 580 -41.66 3.31 -0.41
C LYS A 580 -42.07 1.87 -0.65
N ARG A 581 -41.29 1.10 -1.42
CA ARG A 581 -41.52 -0.34 -1.64
C ARG A 581 -41.41 -1.14 -0.35
N ALA A 582 -40.61 -0.68 0.61
CA ALA A 582 -40.48 -1.28 1.93
C ALA A 582 -41.51 -0.80 2.95
N GLY A 583 -42.35 0.17 2.60
CA GLY A 583 -43.24 0.83 3.56
C GLY A 583 -42.50 1.72 4.57
N THR A 584 -41.30 2.19 4.23
CA THR A 584 -40.46 3.06 5.07
C THR A 584 -40.16 4.39 4.37
N SER A 585 -39.47 5.28 5.08
CA SER A 585 -38.88 6.50 4.54
C SER A 585 -37.36 6.43 4.65
N LEU A 586 -36.65 6.92 3.64
CA LEU A 586 -35.20 7.10 3.70
C LEU A 586 -34.84 8.44 4.32
N ALA A 587 -33.73 8.48 5.05
CA ALA A 587 -33.12 9.74 5.48
C ALA A 587 -32.58 10.53 4.28
N GLU A 588 -32.36 11.84 4.48
CA GLU A 588 -31.78 12.72 3.46
C GLU A 588 -30.29 12.42 3.18
N SER A 589 -29.61 11.71 4.08
CA SER A 589 -28.24 11.23 3.89
C SER A 589 -27.96 10.02 4.79
N GLY A 590 -26.88 9.30 4.51
CA GLY A 590 -26.49 8.09 5.22
C GLY A 590 -25.42 7.32 4.46
N THR A 591 -25.19 6.05 4.83
CA THR A 591 -24.27 5.16 4.11
C THR A 591 -25.07 4.09 3.36
N PHE A 592 -24.84 3.96 2.05
CA PHE A 592 -25.46 2.93 1.19
C PHE A 592 -24.41 1.93 0.71
N LEU A 593 -24.67 0.65 0.88
CA LEU A 593 -23.82 -0.43 0.41
C LEU A 593 -24.46 -1.10 -0.82
N ASP A 594 -23.78 -1.03 -1.96
CA ASP A 594 -24.23 -1.57 -3.25
C ASP A 594 -23.35 -2.75 -3.65
N ILE A 595 -23.75 -3.98 -3.27
CA ILE A 595 -23.02 -5.22 -3.58
C ILE A 595 -23.52 -5.80 -4.90
N GLY A 596 -22.59 -5.94 -5.86
CA GLY A 596 -22.96 -6.17 -7.25
C GLY A 596 -23.52 -4.89 -7.86
N ALA A 597 -22.74 -3.81 -7.73
CA ALA A 597 -23.14 -2.46 -8.16
C ALA A 597 -23.41 -2.37 -9.67
N ASN A 598 -22.94 -3.34 -10.45
CA ASN A 598 -23.10 -3.43 -11.89
C ASN A 598 -22.60 -2.11 -12.54
N ILE A 599 -23.26 -1.57 -13.57
CA ILE A 599 -22.86 -0.30 -14.21
C ILE A 599 -23.10 0.95 -13.33
N GLY A 600 -23.60 0.77 -12.10
CA GLY A 600 -23.67 1.84 -11.10
C GLY A 600 -25.01 2.55 -10.96
N TYR A 601 -26.11 2.03 -11.52
CA TYR A 601 -27.41 2.71 -11.47
C TYR A 601 -27.83 3.08 -10.03
N TYR A 602 -27.86 2.10 -9.13
CA TYR A 602 -28.17 2.31 -7.72
C TYR A 602 -27.10 3.15 -7.01
N THR A 603 -25.83 2.89 -7.33
CA THR A 603 -24.70 3.66 -6.80
C THR A 603 -24.86 5.16 -7.02
N LEU A 604 -25.09 5.60 -8.27
CA LEU A 604 -25.27 7.03 -8.55
C LEU A 604 -26.60 7.57 -8.03
N LEU A 605 -27.66 6.77 -8.03
CA LEU A 605 -28.97 7.19 -7.53
C LEU A 605 -28.94 7.54 -6.03
N PHE A 606 -28.27 6.72 -5.22
CA PHE A 606 -28.08 6.98 -3.79
C PHE A 606 -27.07 8.08 -3.52
N ALA A 607 -25.97 8.15 -4.28
CA ALA A 607 -25.01 9.26 -4.18
C ALA A 607 -25.67 10.60 -4.49
N HIS A 608 -26.52 10.65 -5.53
CA HIS A 608 -27.27 11.84 -5.94
C HIS A 608 -28.30 12.27 -4.88
N LYS A 609 -28.91 11.33 -4.16
CA LYS A 609 -29.78 11.64 -3.01
C LYS A 609 -29.00 12.24 -1.83
N GLY A 610 -27.69 11.95 -1.71
CA GLY A 610 -26.84 12.49 -0.65
C GLY A 610 -26.18 11.43 0.25
N PHE A 611 -26.26 10.14 -0.11
CA PHE A 611 -25.62 9.06 0.64
C PHE A 611 -24.13 8.95 0.28
N ASN A 612 -23.32 8.53 1.24
CA ASN A 612 -22.00 7.97 0.97
C ASN A 612 -22.19 6.51 0.54
N VAL A 613 -21.72 6.16 -0.65
CA VAL A 613 -21.97 4.88 -1.28
C VAL A 613 -20.70 4.06 -1.33
N ILE A 614 -20.81 2.79 -0.96
CA ILE A 614 -19.79 1.78 -1.15
C ILE A 614 -20.28 0.85 -2.25
N ALA A 615 -19.69 0.96 -3.42
CA ALA A 615 -20.02 0.16 -4.58
C ALA A 615 -19.03 -1.00 -4.69
N VAL A 616 -19.48 -2.24 -4.54
CA VAL A 616 -18.65 -3.43 -4.70
C VAL A 616 -18.93 -4.07 -6.05
N GLU A 617 -17.94 -4.06 -6.95
CA GLU A 617 -18.09 -4.53 -8.32
C GLU A 617 -16.80 -5.16 -8.86
N ALA A 618 -16.88 -6.44 -9.23
CA ALA A 618 -15.75 -7.25 -9.67
C ALA A 618 -15.41 -7.08 -11.16
N MET A 619 -16.37 -6.64 -11.98
CA MET A 619 -16.19 -6.49 -13.42
C MET A 619 -15.56 -5.16 -13.81
N THR A 620 -14.41 -5.22 -14.48
CA THR A 620 -13.68 -4.04 -14.96
C THR A 620 -14.55 -3.16 -15.87
N ARG A 621 -15.35 -3.75 -16.77
CA ARG A 621 -16.20 -2.99 -17.70
C ARG A 621 -17.33 -2.25 -16.96
N ASN A 622 -17.92 -2.88 -15.95
CA ASN A 622 -18.93 -2.26 -15.10
C ASN A 622 -18.33 -1.14 -14.24
N ARG A 623 -17.15 -1.37 -13.65
CA ARG A 623 -16.39 -0.32 -12.94
C ARG A 623 -16.03 0.87 -13.82
N GLN A 624 -15.64 0.63 -15.07
CA GLN A 624 -15.40 1.70 -16.05
C GLN A 624 -16.65 2.54 -16.29
N ALA A 625 -17.83 1.90 -16.39
CA ALA A 625 -19.09 2.62 -16.48
C ALA A 625 -19.40 3.41 -15.21
N ILE A 626 -19.20 2.84 -14.00
CA ILE A 626 -19.36 3.58 -12.73
C ILE A 626 -18.44 4.80 -12.70
N MET A 627 -17.15 4.62 -12.97
CA MET A 627 -16.14 5.69 -12.88
C MET A 627 -16.35 6.76 -13.94
N GLY A 628 -16.70 6.37 -15.18
CA GLY A 628 -17.09 7.32 -16.22
C GLY A 628 -18.34 8.11 -15.84
N SER A 629 -19.31 7.45 -15.19
CA SER A 629 -20.51 8.14 -14.68
C SER A 629 -20.18 9.12 -13.55
N LEU A 630 -19.24 8.78 -12.65
CA LEU A 630 -18.77 9.72 -11.63
C LEU A 630 -17.95 10.87 -12.22
N CYS A 631 -17.24 10.64 -13.33
CA CYS A 631 -16.57 11.69 -14.10
C CYS A 631 -17.59 12.66 -14.72
N LEU A 632 -18.69 12.13 -15.28
CA LEU A 632 -19.81 12.95 -15.77
C LEU A 632 -20.52 13.72 -14.63
N ASN A 633 -20.39 13.28 -13.39
CA ASN A 633 -21.00 13.91 -12.20
C ASN A 633 -19.96 14.16 -11.10
N PRO A 634 -19.01 15.11 -11.28
CA PRO A 634 -17.89 15.30 -10.36
C PRO A 634 -18.32 15.55 -8.90
N HIS A 635 -19.47 16.20 -8.71
CA HIS A 635 -20.06 16.47 -7.39
C HIS A 635 -20.47 15.21 -6.61
N LEU A 636 -20.61 14.05 -7.28
CA LEU A 636 -20.92 12.76 -6.66
C LEU A 636 -19.66 11.94 -6.35
N ARG A 637 -18.52 12.26 -6.95
CA ARG A 637 -17.28 11.47 -6.85
C ARG A 637 -16.84 11.25 -5.40
N SER A 638 -16.85 12.30 -4.58
CA SER A 638 -16.41 12.24 -3.18
C SER A 638 -17.33 11.40 -2.29
N ARG A 639 -18.52 11.05 -2.77
CA ARG A 639 -19.49 10.23 -2.05
C ARG A 639 -19.38 8.75 -2.37
N VAL A 640 -18.66 8.34 -3.43
CA VAL A 640 -18.64 6.95 -3.88
C VAL A 640 -17.26 6.32 -3.70
N THR A 641 -17.19 5.29 -2.88
CA THR A 641 -16.02 4.40 -2.76
C THR A 641 -16.27 3.13 -3.58
N LEU A 642 -15.42 2.87 -4.56
CA LEU A 642 -15.53 1.70 -5.44
C LEU A 642 -14.57 0.60 -4.99
N VAL A 643 -15.09 -0.61 -4.75
CA VAL A 643 -14.33 -1.78 -4.27
C VAL A 643 -14.26 -2.82 -5.41
N PRO A 644 -13.08 -3.04 -6.01
CA PRO A 644 -12.92 -3.87 -7.20
C PRO A 644 -12.74 -5.35 -6.86
N THR A 645 -13.77 -5.97 -6.27
CA THR A 645 -13.66 -7.33 -5.72
C THR A 645 -14.99 -8.07 -5.81
N ALA A 646 -14.93 -9.35 -6.16
CA ALA A 646 -16.06 -10.26 -6.07
C ALA A 646 -16.25 -10.72 -4.63
N VAL A 647 -17.50 -10.74 -4.16
CA VAL A 647 -17.81 -11.20 -2.80
C VAL A 647 -18.15 -12.69 -2.84
N VAL A 648 -17.42 -13.49 -2.06
CA VAL A 648 -17.54 -14.96 -2.02
C VAL A 648 -17.72 -15.49 -0.60
N ALA A 649 -18.17 -16.74 -0.47
CA ALA A 649 -18.21 -17.42 0.81
C ALA A 649 -16.79 -17.77 1.31
N PRO A 650 -16.56 -17.94 2.63
CA PRO A 650 -15.22 -18.21 3.18
C PRO A 650 -14.49 -19.41 2.56
N TRP A 651 -15.21 -20.48 2.24
CA TRP A 651 -14.62 -21.69 1.63
C TRP A 651 -14.30 -21.54 0.14
N GLU A 652 -14.66 -20.42 -0.49
CA GLU A 652 -14.32 -20.11 -1.88
C GLU A 652 -13.07 -19.24 -2.00
N LEU A 653 -12.58 -18.63 -0.91
CA LEU A 653 -11.34 -17.80 -0.92
C LEU A 653 -10.10 -18.55 -1.41
N GLN A 654 -10.07 -19.86 -1.28
CA GLN A 654 -8.95 -20.72 -1.67
C GLN A 654 -9.08 -21.27 -3.10
N LYS A 655 -10.13 -20.87 -3.81
CA LYS A 655 -10.43 -21.35 -5.17
C LYS A 655 -10.12 -20.25 -6.18
N THR A 656 -9.66 -20.64 -7.36
CA THR A 656 -9.64 -19.73 -8.51
C THR A 656 -11.08 -19.45 -8.92
N CYS A 657 -11.44 -18.17 -8.89
CA CYS A 657 -12.75 -17.71 -9.29
C CYS A 657 -12.65 -16.98 -10.63
N VAL A 658 -13.49 -17.40 -11.57
CA VAL A 658 -13.55 -16.83 -12.91
C VAL A 658 -14.95 -16.32 -13.19
N GLU A 659 -15.05 -15.20 -13.90
CA GLU A 659 -16.31 -14.68 -14.42
C GLU A 659 -16.44 -15.00 -15.91
N SER A 660 -17.65 -15.38 -16.34
CA SER A 660 -17.95 -15.74 -17.74
C SER A 660 -19.24 -15.12 -18.24
N GLY A 661 -19.27 -14.74 -19.52
CA GLY A 661 -20.31 -13.89 -20.13
C GLY A 661 -19.89 -13.34 -21.50
N GLN A 662 -20.65 -12.38 -22.05
CA GLN A 662 -20.35 -11.73 -23.34
C GLN A 662 -19.89 -10.30 -23.12
N ASP A 663 -18.78 -9.91 -23.76
CA ASP A 663 -18.08 -8.65 -23.48
C ASP A 663 -19.01 -7.43 -23.43
N ASP A 664 -20.08 -7.38 -24.24
CA ASP A 664 -21.01 -6.25 -24.39
C ASP A 664 -22.25 -6.22 -23.48
N VAL A 665 -22.42 -7.19 -22.58
CA VAL A 665 -23.52 -7.21 -21.59
C VAL A 665 -23.00 -7.00 -20.17
N SER A 666 -23.85 -6.48 -19.29
CA SER A 666 -23.49 -6.15 -17.91
C SER A 666 -23.69 -7.32 -16.93
N SER A 667 -24.38 -8.38 -17.37
CA SER A 667 -24.73 -9.57 -16.55
C SER A 667 -23.75 -10.72 -16.74
N TRP A 668 -22.95 -11.01 -15.71
CA TRP A 668 -21.91 -12.05 -15.72
C TRP A 668 -22.06 -13.04 -14.56
N HIS A 669 -21.62 -14.28 -14.76
CA HIS A 669 -21.68 -15.32 -13.74
C HIS A 669 -20.30 -15.62 -13.18
N LEU A 670 -20.11 -15.36 -11.89
CA LEU A 670 -18.97 -15.82 -11.11
C LEU A 670 -19.03 -17.35 -10.94
N ARG A 671 -17.91 -18.04 -11.10
CA ARG A 671 -17.73 -19.47 -10.81
C ARG A 671 -16.42 -19.71 -10.07
N CYS A 672 -16.49 -20.50 -9.01
CA CYS A 672 -15.38 -20.81 -8.10
C CYS A 672 -15.26 -22.33 -7.92
N ASP A 673 -15.07 -23.07 -9.01
CA ASP A 673 -15.03 -24.54 -9.05
C ASP A 673 -13.75 -25.14 -9.66
N GLY A 674 -12.78 -24.31 -10.06
CA GLY A 674 -11.49 -24.76 -10.59
C GLY A 674 -11.56 -25.46 -11.95
N ALA A 675 -12.67 -25.32 -12.68
CA ALA A 675 -12.87 -25.91 -14.00
C ALA A 675 -12.46 -24.95 -15.15
N ASP A 676 -12.01 -25.53 -16.27
CA ASP A 676 -11.65 -24.80 -17.50
C ASP A 676 -12.84 -24.02 -18.08
N CYS A 677 -12.53 -22.86 -18.65
CA CYS A 677 -13.49 -21.96 -19.30
C CYS A 677 -14.32 -22.64 -20.40
N GLU A 678 -15.64 -22.44 -20.37
CA GLU A 678 -16.54 -22.92 -21.41
C GLU A 678 -16.12 -22.38 -22.79
N PHE A 679 -16.01 -23.29 -23.76
CA PHE A 679 -15.57 -22.98 -25.13
C PHE A 679 -16.49 -21.91 -25.77
N GLY A 680 -15.93 -20.74 -26.09
CA GLY A 680 -16.64 -19.65 -26.78
C GLY A 680 -17.08 -18.45 -25.93
N LYS A 681 -16.72 -18.38 -24.65
CA LYS A 681 -16.93 -17.18 -23.78
C LYS A 681 -15.59 -16.55 -23.41
N SER A 682 -15.57 -15.23 -23.20
CA SER A 682 -14.44 -14.58 -22.54
C SER A 682 -14.49 -14.89 -21.04
N CYS A 683 -13.32 -15.17 -20.48
CA CYS A 683 -13.15 -15.56 -19.09
C CYS A 683 -12.08 -14.68 -18.45
N ARG A 684 -12.32 -14.25 -17.22
CA ARG A 684 -11.32 -13.51 -16.45
C ARG A 684 -11.31 -14.00 -15.02
N GLU A 685 -10.11 -14.26 -14.51
CA GLU A 685 -9.90 -14.44 -13.08
C GLU A 685 -10.18 -13.11 -12.36
N VAL A 686 -10.87 -13.18 -11.22
CA VAL A 686 -11.26 -12.01 -10.45
C VAL A 686 -10.75 -12.09 -9.01
N ARG A 687 -10.40 -10.93 -8.46
CA ARG A 687 -10.08 -10.83 -7.03
C ARG A 687 -11.33 -11.13 -6.21
N VAL A 688 -11.18 -11.96 -5.19
CA VAL A 688 -12.28 -12.36 -4.30
C VAL A 688 -11.99 -11.96 -2.86
N SER A 689 -13.04 -11.62 -2.13
CA SER A 689 -12.99 -11.38 -0.68
C SER A 689 -14.33 -11.73 -0.04
N THR A 690 -14.39 -11.79 1.29
CA THR A 690 -15.67 -11.96 2.01
C THR A 690 -16.28 -10.60 2.32
N LEU A 691 -17.60 -10.57 2.55
CA LEU A 691 -18.29 -9.33 2.87
C LEU A 691 -17.73 -8.72 4.16
N ASP A 692 -17.55 -9.51 5.21
CA ASP A 692 -17.00 -9.02 6.48
C ASP A 692 -15.57 -8.48 6.33
N THR A 693 -14.72 -9.12 5.52
CA THR A 693 -13.37 -8.58 5.23
C THR A 693 -13.43 -7.20 4.56
N ILE A 694 -14.35 -7.02 3.61
CA ILE A 694 -14.56 -5.72 2.94
C ILE A 694 -15.05 -4.69 3.97
N LEU A 695 -16.05 -5.03 4.78
CA LEU A 695 -16.59 -4.12 5.80
C LEU A 695 -15.53 -3.74 6.87
N LEU A 696 -14.67 -4.69 7.26
CA LEU A 696 -13.57 -4.49 8.22
C LEU A 696 -12.47 -3.58 7.66
N ASN A 697 -12.01 -3.85 6.44
CA ASN A 697 -10.92 -3.08 5.81
C ASN A 697 -11.30 -1.62 5.55
N MET A 698 -12.59 -1.33 5.44
CA MET A 698 -13.08 0.01 5.08
C MET A 698 -13.33 0.93 6.28
N SER A 699 -13.10 0.48 7.53
CA SER A 699 -13.26 1.30 8.74
C SER A 699 -14.60 2.07 8.78
N LEU A 700 -15.70 1.38 8.49
CA LEU A 700 -16.97 2.04 8.16
C LEU A 700 -17.52 2.89 9.32
N PRO A 701 -17.97 4.13 9.06
CA PRO A 701 -18.74 4.89 10.04
C PRO A 701 -20.09 4.19 10.24
N GLN A 702 -20.28 3.61 11.43
CA GLN A 702 -21.55 3.05 11.81
C GLN A 702 -22.56 4.13 12.22
N PRO A 703 -23.86 3.96 11.92
CA PRO A 703 -24.47 2.77 11.30
C PRO A 703 -24.62 2.83 9.77
N LEU A 704 -24.55 1.66 9.12
CA LEU A 704 -24.89 1.50 7.70
C LEU A 704 -26.40 1.74 7.54
N SER A 705 -26.81 2.59 6.60
CA SER A 705 -28.22 2.98 6.49
C SER A 705 -29.00 2.00 5.63
N VAL A 706 -28.47 1.62 4.47
CA VAL A 706 -29.19 0.81 3.48
C VAL A 706 -28.19 -0.10 2.74
N ALA A 707 -28.60 -1.31 2.39
CA ALA A 707 -27.82 -2.21 1.53
C ALA A 707 -28.66 -2.81 0.38
N LYS A 708 -28.04 -2.93 -0.79
CA LYS A 708 -28.53 -3.71 -1.93
C LYS A 708 -27.55 -4.85 -2.17
N ILE A 709 -28.06 -6.08 -2.28
CA ILE A 709 -27.25 -7.26 -2.57
C ILE A 709 -27.85 -7.99 -3.77
N ASP A 710 -27.09 -8.02 -4.85
CA ASP A 710 -27.53 -8.58 -6.13
C ASP A 710 -26.30 -9.04 -6.91
N VAL A 711 -25.95 -10.32 -6.74
CA VAL A 711 -24.74 -10.93 -7.31
C VAL A 711 -25.11 -12.12 -8.21
N GLY A 712 -26.25 -12.01 -8.90
CA GLY A 712 -26.66 -12.98 -9.91
C GLY A 712 -27.02 -14.36 -9.36
N GLY A 713 -27.65 -14.43 -8.17
CA GLY A 713 -28.16 -15.66 -7.55
C GLY A 713 -27.23 -16.32 -6.54
N ARG A 714 -26.11 -15.66 -6.18
CA ARG A 714 -25.16 -16.11 -5.13
C ARG A 714 -25.26 -15.32 -3.83
N GLU A 715 -26.36 -14.60 -3.60
CA GLU A 715 -26.41 -13.69 -2.45
C GLU A 715 -26.43 -14.45 -1.12
N CYS A 716 -26.85 -15.71 -1.09
CA CYS A 716 -26.74 -16.56 0.09
C CYS A 716 -25.26 -16.76 0.48
N GLN A 717 -24.39 -17.04 -0.51
CA GLN A 717 -22.96 -17.22 -0.31
C GLN A 717 -22.26 -15.93 0.14
N VAL A 718 -22.71 -14.79 -0.37
CA VAL A 718 -22.26 -13.48 0.10
C VAL A 718 -22.60 -13.27 1.58
N LEU A 719 -23.76 -13.74 2.03
CA LEU A 719 -24.23 -13.57 3.41
C LEU A 719 -23.63 -14.58 4.41
N GLU A 720 -23.06 -15.70 3.94
CA GLU A 720 -22.43 -16.72 4.80
C GLU A 720 -21.17 -16.21 5.54
N ALA A 721 -20.63 -15.06 5.13
CA ALA A 721 -19.62 -14.28 5.84
C ALA A 721 -19.91 -12.78 5.80
N GLY A 722 -21.17 -12.45 6.03
CA GLY A 722 -21.69 -11.09 6.11
C GLY A 722 -22.34 -10.78 7.45
N ASP A 723 -21.90 -11.42 8.54
CA ASP A 723 -22.49 -11.19 9.87
C ASP A 723 -22.30 -9.71 10.29
N GLY A 724 -21.19 -9.08 9.87
CA GLY A 724 -20.89 -7.66 10.06
C GLY A 724 -21.91 -6.71 9.42
N LEU A 725 -22.59 -7.13 8.34
CA LEU A 725 -23.66 -6.36 7.72
C LEU A 725 -24.84 -6.16 8.67
N PHE A 726 -25.24 -7.22 9.38
CA PHE A 726 -26.34 -7.17 10.35
C PHE A 726 -25.92 -6.49 11.66
N GLU A 727 -24.64 -6.54 11.99
CA GLU A 727 -24.06 -5.85 13.15
C GLU A 727 -23.99 -4.33 12.98
N SER A 728 -23.87 -3.84 11.73
CA SER A 728 -23.85 -2.42 11.39
C SER A 728 -25.20 -1.69 11.54
N GLN A 729 -26.24 -2.39 12.02
CA GLN A 729 -27.62 -1.91 12.14
C GLN A 729 -28.23 -1.47 10.80
N VAL A 730 -27.94 -2.20 9.73
CA VAL A 730 -28.52 -1.92 8.41
C VAL A 730 -30.05 -1.82 8.50
N LEU A 731 -30.60 -0.64 8.19
CA LEU A 731 -32.03 -0.38 8.39
C LEU A 731 -32.88 -1.06 7.32
N GLN A 732 -32.31 -1.26 6.12
CA GLN A 732 -33.01 -1.84 4.99
C GLN A 732 -32.10 -2.65 4.07
N ILE A 733 -32.51 -3.88 3.71
CA ILE A 733 -31.84 -4.72 2.70
C ILE A 733 -32.80 -5.01 1.53
N ALA A 734 -32.33 -4.78 0.31
CA ALA A 734 -33.03 -5.13 -0.93
C ALA A 734 -32.34 -6.29 -1.67
N THR A 735 -33.11 -7.32 -2.05
CA THR A 735 -32.64 -8.49 -2.82
C THR A 735 -33.62 -8.88 -3.94
N PRO A 736 -33.14 -9.41 -5.08
CA PRO A 736 -33.95 -9.55 -6.30
C PRO A 736 -34.86 -10.79 -6.37
N THR A 737 -34.51 -11.95 -5.79
CA THR A 737 -35.25 -13.23 -6.05
C THR A 737 -35.94 -13.86 -4.84
N THR A 738 -36.89 -14.77 -5.07
CA THR A 738 -37.64 -15.47 -4.01
C THR A 738 -36.83 -16.51 -3.23
N GLU A 739 -35.77 -17.06 -3.83
CA GLU A 739 -34.87 -17.99 -3.17
C GLU A 739 -33.89 -17.24 -2.26
N THR A 740 -33.36 -16.13 -2.76
CA THR A 740 -32.55 -15.18 -1.99
C THR A 740 -33.26 -14.65 -0.74
N LYS A 741 -34.59 -14.42 -0.84
CA LYS A 741 -35.44 -14.01 0.29
C LYS A 741 -35.36 -14.95 1.49
N LYS A 742 -35.26 -16.27 1.27
CA LYS A 742 -35.18 -17.24 2.37
C LYS A 742 -33.85 -17.10 3.11
N CYS A 743 -32.75 -16.96 2.39
CA CYS A 743 -31.41 -16.82 2.99
C CYS A 743 -31.27 -15.54 3.82
N VAL A 744 -31.72 -14.40 3.28
CA VAL A 744 -31.65 -13.12 3.99
C VAL A 744 -32.58 -13.13 5.20
N LEU A 745 -33.77 -13.72 5.08
CA LEU A 745 -34.71 -13.87 6.20
C LEU A 745 -34.13 -14.77 7.30
N THR A 746 -33.53 -15.91 6.95
CA THR A 746 -32.86 -16.80 7.91
C THR A 746 -31.74 -16.09 8.65
N HIS A 747 -30.88 -15.33 7.95
CA HIS A 747 -29.79 -14.58 8.59
C HIS A 747 -30.30 -13.39 9.41
N ALA A 748 -31.30 -12.65 8.94
CA ALA A 748 -31.91 -11.55 9.69
C ALA A 748 -32.57 -12.04 10.99
N ILE A 749 -33.27 -13.18 10.96
CA ILE A 749 -33.87 -13.81 12.15
C ILE A 749 -32.78 -14.28 13.12
N LYS A 750 -31.71 -14.95 12.61
CA LYS A 750 -30.53 -15.36 13.40
C LYS A 750 -29.94 -14.18 14.20
N HIS A 751 -30.00 -12.96 13.64
CA HIS A 751 -29.46 -11.74 14.25
C HIS A 751 -30.50 -10.85 14.95
N GLY A 752 -31.71 -11.35 15.21
CA GLY A 752 -32.73 -10.67 16.03
C GLY A 752 -33.53 -9.57 15.32
N PHE A 753 -33.52 -9.51 14.00
CA PHE A 753 -34.30 -8.56 13.21
C PHE A 753 -35.71 -9.06 12.89
N ARG A 754 -36.71 -8.17 12.91
CA ARG A 754 -38.06 -8.48 12.44
C ARG A 754 -38.16 -8.24 10.94
N ALA A 755 -38.72 -9.21 10.20
CA ALA A 755 -38.94 -9.09 8.76
C ALA A 755 -40.42 -8.83 8.45
N THR A 756 -40.70 -7.78 7.67
CA THR A 756 -42.08 -7.44 7.25
C THR A 756 -42.19 -7.55 5.74
N LYS A 757 -43.17 -8.31 5.24
CA LYS A 757 -43.43 -8.42 3.80
C LYS A 757 -44.28 -7.22 3.33
N VAL A 758 -43.76 -6.40 2.43
CA VAL A 758 -44.48 -5.25 1.88
C VAL A 758 -44.43 -5.29 0.35
N GLY A 759 -45.58 -5.46 -0.33
CA GLY A 759 -45.68 -5.43 -1.80
C GLY A 759 -44.94 -6.56 -2.54
N GLY A 760 -45.09 -6.64 -3.87
CA GLY A 760 -44.50 -7.71 -4.71
C GLY A 760 -42.96 -7.74 -4.76
N ALA A 761 -42.27 -6.70 -4.28
CA ALA A 761 -40.83 -6.67 -4.07
C ALA A 761 -40.54 -6.75 -2.57
N THR A 762 -39.66 -7.65 -2.14
CA THR A 762 -39.45 -7.91 -0.70
C THR A 762 -38.31 -7.04 -0.19
N SER A 763 -38.66 -5.99 0.54
CA SER A 763 -37.71 -5.22 1.34
C SER A 763 -37.77 -5.70 2.78
N LEU A 764 -36.63 -5.87 3.42
CA LEU A 764 -36.53 -6.18 4.85
C LEU A 764 -36.23 -4.89 5.60
N VAL A 765 -37.05 -4.55 6.60
CA VAL A 765 -36.88 -3.36 7.44
C VAL A 765 -36.49 -3.83 8.83
N ALA A 766 -35.27 -3.50 9.25
CA ALA A 766 -34.81 -3.73 10.60
C ALA A 766 -35.44 -2.71 11.56
N ASP A 767 -36.47 -3.11 12.32
CA ASP A 767 -37.04 -2.23 13.35
C ASP A 767 -36.09 -2.11 14.55
N THR A 768 -35.39 -0.98 14.65
CA THR A 768 -34.45 -0.67 15.75
C THR A 768 -35.15 -0.09 16.99
N SER A 769 -36.46 0.24 16.91
CA SER A 769 -37.20 0.97 17.95
C SER A 769 -37.61 0.14 19.18
N LEU A 770 -37.37 -1.18 19.17
CA LEU A 770 -37.63 -2.09 20.30
C LEU A 770 -36.37 -2.70 20.92
N LYS A 771 -35.20 -2.06 20.78
CA LYS A 771 -34.07 -2.30 21.71
C LYS A 771 -34.43 -1.72 23.09
N GLY A 772 -35.22 -2.46 23.88
CA GLY A 772 -35.38 -2.18 25.32
C GLY A 772 -36.75 -2.40 25.97
N LEU A 773 -37.81 -2.83 25.27
CA LEU A 773 -39.14 -2.98 25.87
C LEU A 773 -39.73 -4.37 25.62
N ILE A 774 -39.57 -5.26 26.61
CA ILE A 774 -40.50 -6.38 26.80
C ILE A 774 -41.62 -5.85 27.72
N ASP A 775 -42.69 -5.33 27.14
CA ASP A 775 -43.94 -5.10 27.88
C ASP A 775 -44.83 -6.36 27.72
N THR A 776 -45.10 -7.04 28.83
CA THR A 776 -45.73 -8.37 28.86
C THR A 776 -47.28 -8.35 28.78
N ASN A 777 -47.94 -7.26 28.38
CA ASN A 777 -49.39 -7.11 28.62
C ASN A 777 -50.26 -6.52 27.49
N GLN A 778 -50.05 -6.83 26.22
CA GLN A 778 -51.11 -6.64 25.21
C GLN A 778 -51.31 -7.86 24.31
N LYS A 779 -52.56 -8.36 24.34
CA LYS A 779 -53.10 -9.42 23.46
C LYS A 779 -53.24 -8.88 22.04
N THR A 780 -52.55 -9.49 21.08
CA THR A 780 -52.97 -9.50 19.67
C THR A 780 -52.78 -10.91 19.10
N ASP A 781 -53.90 -11.53 18.78
CA ASP A 781 -54.00 -12.82 18.11
C ASP A 781 -53.43 -12.78 16.68
N ASN A 782 -52.82 -13.89 16.27
CA ASN A 782 -52.27 -14.20 14.93
C ASN A 782 -50.97 -13.49 14.50
N ILE A 783 -49.83 -14.03 14.96
CA ILE A 783 -48.67 -14.55 14.18
C ILE A 783 -47.65 -15.09 15.22
N PHE A 784 -47.49 -16.43 15.23
CA PHE A 784 -46.48 -17.35 15.80
C PHE A 784 -45.25 -16.86 16.62
N PRO A 785 -44.69 -17.73 17.49
CA PRO A 785 -44.74 -17.65 18.95
C PRO A 785 -43.47 -17.04 19.57
N VAL A 786 -43.64 -16.56 20.81
CA VAL A 786 -42.58 -16.29 21.79
C VAL A 786 -41.51 -17.39 21.73
N LEU A 787 -40.24 -16.97 21.58
CA LEU A 787 -39.06 -17.84 21.53
C LEU A 787 -39.08 -18.81 22.71
N SER A 788 -39.41 -20.06 22.41
CA SER A 788 -39.18 -21.17 23.33
C SER A 788 -37.69 -21.52 23.35
N SER A 789 -37.30 -22.35 24.31
CA SER A 789 -35.95 -22.88 24.58
C SER A 789 -35.20 -23.55 23.41
N HIS A 790 -35.66 -23.41 22.16
CA HIS A 790 -35.03 -23.93 20.95
C HIS A 790 -34.07 -22.95 20.25
N SER A 791 -34.04 -21.65 20.59
CA SER A 791 -33.23 -20.65 19.86
C SER A 791 -31.78 -20.43 20.34
N LEU A 792 -31.40 -20.92 21.53
CA LEU A 792 -30.00 -20.84 22.01
C LEU A 792 -29.07 -21.87 21.35
N ASN A 793 -29.65 -22.86 20.64
CA ASN A 793 -28.88 -23.87 19.92
C ASN A 793 -28.31 -23.35 18.58
N GLU A 794 -28.75 -22.19 18.08
CA GLU A 794 -28.29 -21.63 16.79
C GLU A 794 -26.99 -20.81 16.92
N CYS A 795 -26.64 -20.33 18.12
CA CYS A 795 -25.37 -19.64 18.38
C CYS A 795 -24.16 -20.59 18.44
N VAL A 796 -24.39 -21.89 18.59
CA VAL A 796 -23.34 -22.90 18.75
C VAL A 796 -23.02 -23.48 17.36
N PRO A 797 -21.83 -23.23 16.79
CA PRO A 797 -21.47 -23.78 15.48
C PRO A 797 -21.55 -25.32 15.46
N PRO A 798 -21.88 -25.92 14.30
CA PRO A 798 -21.92 -27.38 14.17
C PRO A 798 -20.63 -28.04 14.66
N GLY A 799 -20.76 -29.06 15.50
CA GLY A 799 -19.62 -29.78 16.09
C GLY A 799 -19.05 -29.16 17.37
N MET A 800 -19.53 -27.99 17.78
CA MET A 800 -19.17 -27.36 19.06
C MET A 800 -20.26 -27.58 20.12
N ASN A 801 -19.96 -27.24 21.37
CA ASN A 801 -20.87 -27.38 22.50
C ASN A 801 -20.96 -26.08 23.29
N LYS A 802 -22.02 -25.93 24.08
CA LYS A 802 -22.15 -24.85 25.06
C LYS A 802 -21.66 -25.30 26.43
N ALA A 803 -20.88 -24.46 27.10
CA ALA A 803 -20.44 -24.63 28.48
C ALA A 803 -20.88 -23.45 29.35
N ARG A 804 -21.19 -23.71 30.63
CA ARG A 804 -21.52 -22.67 31.60
C ARG A 804 -20.25 -22.23 32.33
N VAL A 805 -19.89 -20.96 32.22
CA VAL A 805 -18.76 -20.38 32.95
C VAL A 805 -19.21 -19.97 34.36
N SER A 806 -18.36 -20.27 35.35
CA SER A 806 -18.58 -19.97 36.77
C SER A 806 -18.81 -18.47 37.04
N ALA A 807 -18.18 -17.60 36.23
CA ALA A 807 -18.36 -16.15 36.25
C ALA A 807 -19.77 -15.68 35.86
N GLY A 808 -20.65 -16.55 35.35
CA GLY A 808 -22.08 -16.25 35.16
C GLY A 808 -22.56 -16.10 33.71
N PHE A 809 -21.73 -16.45 32.73
CA PHE A 809 -22.08 -16.44 31.30
C PHE A 809 -21.94 -17.82 30.65
N ASP A 810 -22.57 -18.02 29.49
CA ASP A 810 -22.40 -19.23 28.68
C ASP A 810 -21.32 -18.99 27.62
N MET A 811 -20.54 -20.00 27.23
CA MET A 811 -19.62 -19.88 26.10
C MET A 811 -19.63 -21.12 25.22
N VAL A 812 -19.20 -20.96 23.98
CA VAL A 812 -19.02 -22.04 23.02
C VAL A 812 -17.62 -22.66 23.20
N VAL A 813 -17.57 -23.98 23.21
CA VAL A 813 -16.36 -24.79 23.35
C VAL A 813 -16.27 -25.82 22.20
N LEU A 814 -15.06 -26.22 21.81
CA LEU A 814 -14.83 -27.03 20.60
C LEU A 814 -15.22 -28.51 20.73
N GLY A 815 -15.53 -28.97 21.95
CA GLY A 815 -15.86 -30.37 22.25
C GLY A 815 -14.83 -31.05 23.16
N MET A 816 -14.99 -32.37 23.39
CA MET A 816 -14.16 -33.13 24.35
C MET A 816 -12.73 -33.46 23.85
N ASN A 817 -12.44 -33.19 22.58
CA ASN A 817 -11.11 -33.41 21.98
C ASN A 817 -10.22 -32.15 22.08
N ASP A 818 -10.48 -31.29 23.05
CA ASP A 818 -9.75 -30.07 23.34
C ASP A 818 -9.65 -29.88 24.86
N ILE A 819 -8.45 -29.62 25.37
CA ILE A 819 -8.17 -29.60 26.81
C ILE A 819 -8.87 -28.42 27.47
N VAL A 820 -8.72 -27.22 26.89
CA VAL A 820 -9.33 -25.98 27.40
C VAL A 820 -10.86 -26.11 27.40
N SER A 821 -11.43 -26.58 26.29
CA SER A 821 -12.87 -26.85 26.17
C SER A 821 -13.37 -27.85 27.21
N SER A 822 -12.63 -28.94 27.44
CA SER A 822 -13.01 -29.98 28.39
C SER A 822 -12.96 -29.49 29.83
N GLU A 823 -11.97 -28.67 30.17
CA GLU A 823 -11.83 -28.09 31.50
C GLU A 823 -12.94 -27.08 31.79
N ILE A 824 -13.21 -26.17 30.85
CA ILE A 824 -14.31 -25.20 30.95
C ILE A 824 -15.65 -25.92 31.04
N ALA A 825 -15.90 -26.94 30.22
CA ALA A 825 -17.14 -27.70 30.28
C ALA A 825 -17.34 -28.42 31.61
N ARG A 826 -16.24 -28.87 32.26
CA ARG A 826 -16.28 -29.64 33.51
C ARG A 826 -16.32 -28.77 34.76
N PHE A 827 -15.55 -27.69 34.79
CA PHE A 827 -15.33 -26.88 35.99
C PHE A 827 -15.84 -25.44 35.84
N GLY A 828 -16.26 -25.03 34.65
CA GLY A 828 -16.72 -23.68 34.37
C GLY A 828 -15.62 -22.64 34.39
N GLN A 829 -14.35 -23.03 34.26
CA GLN A 829 -13.21 -22.13 34.28
C GLN A 829 -11.98 -22.71 33.57
N TRP A 830 -11.06 -21.83 33.18
CA TRP A 830 -9.72 -22.14 32.69
C TRP A 830 -8.72 -21.23 33.41
N GLU A 831 -7.83 -21.82 34.22
CA GLU A 831 -6.77 -21.17 35.03
C GLU A 831 -7.21 -20.17 36.13
N ILE A 832 -8.25 -19.37 35.88
CA ILE A 832 -8.82 -18.36 36.79
C ILE A 832 -10.34 -18.39 36.71
N ALA A 833 -11.03 -18.03 37.79
CA ALA A 833 -12.50 -17.98 37.82
C ALA A 833 -13.05 -16.61 37.41
N THR A 834 -12.32 -15.54 37.74
CA THR A 834 -12.69 -14.14 37.46
C THR A 834 -11.48 -13.35 36.97
N ALA A 835 -11.72 -12.26 36.22
CA ALA A 835 -10.63 -11.38 35.78
C ALA A 835 -9.84 -10.78 36.96
N ASP A 836 -10.48 -10.56 38.12
CA ASP A 836 -9.78 -10.11 39.34
C ASP A 836 -8.80 -11.13 39.88
N ASP A 837 -9.00 -12.43 39.63
CA ASP A 837 -8.07 -13.45 40.10
C ASP A 837 -6.72 -13.39 39.37
N MET A 838 -6.71 -12.91 38.11
CA MET A 838 -5.48 -12.62 37.36
C MET A 838 -4.62 -11.59 38.12
N ALA A 839 -5.21 -10.46 38.51
CA ALA A 839 -4.50 -9.42 39.25
C ALA A 839 -4.14 -9.83 40.69
N LYS A 840 -5.03 -10.54 41.41
CA LYS A 840 -4.71 -11.08 42.74
C LYS A 840 -3.52 -12.03 42.69
N ARG A 841 -3.48 -12.94 41.70
CA ARG A 841 -2.34 -13.84 41.46
C ARG A 841 -1.07 -13.02 41.18
N ALA A 842 -1.15 -11.95 40.41
CA ALA A 842 -0.03 -11.03 40.16
C ALA A 842 0.34 -10.14 41.36
N GLY A 843 -0.49 -10.05 42.40
CA GLY A 843 -0.28 -9.17 43.56
C GLY A 843 -0.54 -7.69 43.24
N THR A 844 -1.55 -7.41 42.42
CA THR A 844 -2.02 -6.07 42.06
C THR A 844 -3.57 -6.04 42.04
N SER A 845 -4.15 -4.94 41.58
CA SER A 845 -5.60 -4.78 41.41
C SER A 845 -5.96 -4.35 39.99
N LEU A 846 -7.14 -4.77 39.51
CA LEU A 846 -7.72 -4.25 38.27
C LEU A 846 -8.64 -3.06 38.56
N ALA A 847 -8.78 -2.18 37.57
CA ALA A 847 -9.86 -1.20 37.54
C ALA A 847 -11.21 -1.88 37.19
N GLU A 848 -12.31 -1.15 37.40
CA GLU A 848 -13.66 -1.61 37.04
C GLU A 848 -13.87 -1.67 35.51
N SER A 849 -13.09 -0.92 34.74
CA SER A 849 -13.05 -0.95 33.28
C SER A 849 -11.68 -0.52 32.77
N GLY A 850 -11.41 -0.77 31.49
CA GLY A 850 -10.16 -0.48 30.81
C GLY A 850 -10.09 -1.20 29.48
N THR A 851 -8.90 -1.28 28.89
CA THR A 851 -8.64 -2.02 27.66
C THR A 851 -7.78 -3.26 27.97
N PHE A 852 -8.29 -4.43 27.61
CA PHE A 852 -7.60 -5.72 27.73
C PHE A 852 -7.15 -6.21 26.35
N LEU A 853 -5.90 -6.64 26.26
CA LEU A 853 -5.31 -7.20 25.04
C LEU A 853 -5.09 -8.71 25.25
N ASP A 854 -5.85 -9.52 24.51
CA ASP A 854 -5.83 -10.99 24.59
C ASP A 854 -5.13 -11.54 23.33
N ILE A 855 -3.86 -11.92 23.45
CA ILE A 855 -3.02 -12.37 22.33
C ILE A 855 -2.92 -13.90 22.36
N GLY A 856 -3.38 -14.53 21.28
CA GLY A 856 -3.64 -15.97 21.29
C GLY A 856 -4.91 -16.29 22.06
N ALA A 857 -5.98 -15.54 21.76
CA ALA A 857 -7.23 -15.58 22.52
C ALA A 857 -7.90 -16.96 22.54
N ASN A 858 -7.48 -17.88 21.66
CA ASN A 858 -7.95 -19.26 21.58
C ASN A 858 -9.49 -19.24 21.45
N ILE A 859 -10.23 -20.06 22.21
CA ILE A 859 -11.70 -20.06 22.17
C ILE A 859 -12.36 -18.89 22.93
N GLY A 860 -11.57 -17.94 23.45
CA GLY A 860 -12.06 -16.68 24.02
C GLY A 860 -12.35 -16.66 25.51
N TYR A 861 -11.80 -17.58 26.30
CA TYR A 861 -12.10 -17.64 27.74
C TYR A 861 -11.75 -16.32 28.46
N TYR A 862 -10.49 -15.86 28.33
CA TYR A 862 -10.05 -14.58 28.89
C TYR A 862 -10.78 -13.40 28.24
N THR A 863 -10.96 -13.43 26.91
CA THR A 863 -11.72 -12.42 26.18
C THR A 863 -13.10 -12.16 26.79
N LEU A 864 -13.92 -13.19 27.00
CA LEU A 864 -15.27 -13.02 27.55
C LEU A 864 -15.24 -12.69 29.05
N LEU A 865 -14.26 -13.21 29.79
CA LEU A 865 -14.12 -12.92 31.22
C LEU A 865 -13.85 -11.43 31.48
N PHE A 866 -12.94 -10.83 30.71
CA PHE A 866 -12.62 -9.40 30.78
C PHE A 866 -13.74 -8.53 30.23
N ALA A 867 -14.38 -8.92 29.12
CA ALA A 867 -15.55 -8.22 28.60
C ALA A 867 -16.70 -8.23 29.62
N HIS A 868 -16.93 -9.36 30.29
CA HIS A 868 -17.95 -9.50 31.34
C HIS A 868 -17.66 -8.65 32.57
N LYS A 869 -16.37 -8.49 32.94
CA LYS A 869 -15.97 -7.54 34.00
C LYS A 869 -16.22 -6.08 33.62
N GLY A 870 -16.18 -5.73 32.33
CA GLY A 870 -16.44 -4.38 31.83
C GLY A 870 -15.31 -3.77 31.00
N PHE A 871 -14.28 -4.54 30.65
CA PHE A 871 -13.19 -4.09 29.78
C PHE A 871 -13.61 -4.08 28.31
N ASN A 872 -13.03 -3.18 27.52
CA ASN A 872 -12.97 -3.33 26.07
C ASN A 872 -11.81 -4.27 25.75
N VAL A 873 -12.03 -5.26 24.90
CA VAL A 873 -11.09 -6.35 24.65
C VAL A 873 -10.67 -6.34 23.19
N ILE A 874 -9.38 -6.36 22.95
CA ILE A 874 -8.78 -6.64 21.65
C ILE A 874 -8.30 -8.09 21.70
N ALA A 875 -9.01 -8.99 21.00
CA ALA A 875 -8.70 -10.41 20.95
C ALA A 875 -8.01 -10.74 19.63
N VAL A 876 -6.76 -11.19 19.68
CA VAL A 876 -5.98 -11.58 18.49
C VAL A 876 -5.95 -13.11 18.40
N GLU A 877 -6.58 -13.67 17.36
CA GLU A 877 -6.70 -15.12 17.19
C GLU A 877 -6.64 -15.55 15.71
N ALA A 878 -5.66 -16.37 15.39
CA ALA A 878 -5.33 -16.75 14.02
C ALA A 878 -6.13 -17.96 13.49
N MET A 879 -6.58 -18.89 14.34
CA MET A 879 -7.34 -20.07 13.90
C MET A 879 -8.82 -19.75 13.67
N THR A 880 -9.35 -20.14 12.50
CA THR A 880 -10.75 -19.84 12.11
C THR A 880 -11.74 -20.52 13.05
N ARG A 881 -11.47 -21.76 13.44
CA ARG A 881 -12.31 -22.53 14.36
C ARG A 881 -12.43 -21.86 15.73
N ASN A 882 -11.32 -21.35 16.26
CA ASN A 882 -11.29 -20.64 17.54
C ASN A 882 -12.12 -19.35 17.49
N ARG A 883 -11.93 -18.56 16.41
CA ARG A 883 -12.76 -17.37 16.16
C ARG A 883 -14.25 -17.67 16.08
N GLN A 884 -14.65 -18.79 15.46
CA GLN A 884 -16.05 -19.22 15.44
C GLN A 884 -16.59 -19.50 16.85
N ALA A 885 -15.78 -20.08 17.74
CA ALA A 885 -16.16 -20.27 19.14
C ALA A 885 -16.30 -18.93 19.89
N ILE A 886 -15.38 -17.98 19.67
CA ILE A 886 -15.50 -16.62 20.23
C ILE A 886 -16.79 -15.97 19.74
N MET A 887 -17.06 -15.97 18.44
CA MET A 887 -18.25 -15.36 17.84
C MET A 887 -19.55 -16.02 18.35
N GLY A 888 -19.58 -17.35 18.42
CA GLY A 888 -20.73 -18.08 18.98
C GLY A 888 -20.95 -17.76 20.45
N SER A 889 -19.88 -17.57 21.22
CA SER A 889 -19.96 -17.14 22.62
C SER A 889 -20.48 -15.71 22.77
N LEU A 890 -20.09 -14.79 21.88
CA LEU A 890 -20.64 -13.43 21.84
C LEU A 890 -22.12 -13.43 21.40
N CYS A 891 -22.52 -14.36 20.53
CA CYS A 891 -23.93 -14.60 20.18
C CYS A 891 -24.74 -15.05 21.41
N LEU A 892 -24.19 -15.94 22.24
CA LEU A 892 -24.80 -16.33 23.52
C LEU A 892 -24.86 -15.19 24.54
N ASN A 893 -23.98 -14.20 24.42
CA ASN A 893 -23.87 -13.05 25.33
C ASN A 893 -23.91 -11.72 24.56
N PRO A 894 -25.06 -11.34 23.97
CA PRO A 894 -25.13 -10.20 23.07
C PRO A 894 -24.74 -8.87 23.73
N HIS A 895 -24.89 -8.76 25.06
CA HIS A 895 -24.48 -7.60 25.85
C HIS A 895 -22.96 -7.40 25.94
N LEU A 896 -22.15 -8.43 25.66
CA LEU A 896 -20.68 -8.35 25.66
C LEU A 896 -20.11 -8.01 24.29
N ARG A 897 -20.90 -8.15 23.22
CA ARG A 897 -20.41 -8.02 21.83
C ARG A 897 -19.75 -6.67 21.55
N SER A 898 -20.35 -5.57 22.01
CA SER A 898 -19.82 -4.21 21.77
C SER A 898 -18.50 -3.92 22.48
N ARG A 899 -18.05 -4.82 23.35
CA ARG A 899 -16.80 -4.68 24.09
C ARG A 899 -15.67 -5.48 23.47
N VAL A 900 -15.89 -6.33 22.48
CA VAL A 900 -14.86 -7.22 21.94
C VAL A 900 -14.58 -6.89 20.49
N THR A 901 -13.33 -6.58 20.20
CA THR A 901 -12.78 -6.43 18.84
C THR A 901 -11.91 -7.65 18.55
N LEU A 902 -12.29 -8.45 17.53
CA LEU A 902 -11.60 -9.67 17.14
C LEU A 902 -10.68 -9.40 15.94
N VAL A 903 -9.39 -9.74 16.06
CA VAL A 903 -8.35 -9.53 15.05
C VAL A 903 -7.89 -10.88 14.50
N PRO A 904 -8.17 -11.20 13.22
CA PRO A 904 -7.97 -12.55 12.66
C PRO A 904 -6.56 -12.75 12.07
N THR A 905 -5.51 -12.49 12.83
CA THR A 905 -4.11 -12.58 12.37
C THR A 905 -3.24 -13.35 13.37
N ALA A 906 -2.12 -13.90 12.90
CA ALA A 906 -1.04 -14.35 13.78
C ALA A 906 -0.02 -13.23 13.97
N LEU A 907 0.56 -13.14 15.16
CA LEU A 907 1.58 -12.14 15.46
C LEU A 907 2.97 -12.75 15.34
N ALA A 908 3.90 -12.01 14.74
CA ALA A 908 5.28 -12.44 14.53
C ALA A 908 6.27 -11.29 14.66
N ALA A 909 7.57 -11.61 14.65
CA ALA A 909 8.61 -10.58 14.67
C ALA A 909 8.64 -9.81 13.34
N PRO A 910 9.17 -8.56 13.32
CA PRO A 910 9.18 -7.74 12.10
C PRO A 910 9.79 -8.41 10.87
N PHE A 911 10.84 -9.23 11.05
CA PHE A 911 11.50 -9.94 9.95
C PHE A 911 10.72 -11.16 9.44
N GLU A 912 9.72 -11.63 10.18
CA GLU A 912 8.93 -12.82 9.86
C GLU A 912 7.68 -12.49 9.06
N VAL A 913 7.19 -11.25 9.15
CA VAL A 913 6.04 -10.77 8.36
C VAL A 913 6.29 -10.88 6.84
N ASP A 914 7.57 -10.89 6.44
CA ASP A 914 8.01 -11.03 5.05
C ASP A 914 8.06 -12.48 4.52
N PHE A 915 7.70 -13.50 5.32
CA PHE A 915 7.67 -14.88 4.83
C PHE A 915 6.57 -15.08 3.77
N THR A 916 6.89 -15.80 2.69
CA THR A 916 5.97 -16.02 1.56
C THR A 916 4.80 -16.95 1.89
N THR A 917 4.95 -17.82 2.91
CA THR A 917 3.93 -18.79 3.30
C THR A 917 4.06 -19.16 4.78
N CYS A 918 2.97 -18.98 5.54
CA CYS A 918 2.83 -19.43 6.91
C CYS A 918 1.52 -20.21 7.08
N ILE A 919 1.57 -21.25 7.91
CA ILE A 919 0.41 -22.05 8.28
C ILE A 919 0.31 -22.09 9.80
N ILE A 920 -0.92 -22.16 10.32
CA ILE A 920 -1.18 -22.53 11.71
C ILE A 920 -1.83 -23.91 11.71
N LYS A 921 -1.35 -24.79 12.59
CA LYS A 921 -1.84 -26.17 12.70
C LYS A 921 -2.09 -26.56 14.14
N SER A 922 -3.16 -27.29 14.40
CA SER A 922 -3.43 -27.80 15.75
C SER A 922 -2.25 -28.66 16.26
N THR A 923 -1.76 -28.41 17.47
CA THR A 923 -0.65 -29.19 18.07
C THR A 923 -1.03 -30.66 18.23
N ASN A 924 -2.31 -30.95 18.48
CA ASN A 924 -2.82 -32.31 18.48
C ASN A 924 -4.27 -32.41 18.01
N SER A 925 -4.47 -32.97 16.83
CA SER A 925 -5.81 -33.11 16.22
C SER A 925 -6.78 -34.07 16.95
N LYS A 926 -6.31 -34.82 17.95
CA LYS A 926 -7.12 -35.78 18.72
C LYS A 926 -7.55 -35.28 20.09
N ILE A 927 -6.73 -34.44 20.74
CA ILE A 927 -6.96 -34.03 22.13
C ILE A 927 -6.76 -32.54 22.40
N ASN A 928 -6.19 -31.77 21.47
CA ASN A 928 -5.94 -30.33 21.66
C ASN A 928 -6.14 -29.57 20.35
N ILE A 929 -7.37 -29.63 19.83
CA ILE A 929 -7.67 -29.09 18.50
C ILE A 929 -7.71 -27.56 18.43
N GLY A 930 -7.94 -26.88 19.55
CA GLY A 930 -7.93 -25.41 19.64
C GLY A 930 -6.54 -24.81 19.84
N ASN A 931 -5.54 -25.62 20.18
CA ASN A 931 -4.18 -25.14 20.35
C ASN A 931 -3.45 -25.06 18.99
N GLY A 932 -3.17 -23.85 18.51
CA GLY A 932 -2.55 -23.59 17.22
C GLY A 932 -1.04 -23.32 17.30
N HIS A 933 -0.26 -24.11 16.58
CA HIS A 933 1.16 -23.87 16.39
C HIS A 933 1.45 -23.25 15.03
N LEU A 934 2.08 -22.07 15.05
CA LEU A 934 2.50 -21.35 13.85
C LEU A 934 3.77 -21.96 13.25
N SER A 935 3.78 -22.15 11.93
CA SER A 935 4.96 -22.63 11.19
C SER A 935 5.10 -21.91 9.86
N CYS A 936 6.24 -21.26 9.65
CA CYS A 936 6.53 -20.46 8.46
C CYS A 936 7.67 -21.05 7.64
N GLY A 937 7.61 -20.86 6.32
CA GLY A 937 8.66 -21.28 5.39
C GLY A 937 8.14 -21.58 3.98
N PRO A 938 9.02 -21.61 2.97
CA PRO A 938 8.63 -21.79 1.56
C PRO A 938 7.95 -23.13 1.29
N ASP A 939 8.30 -24.17 2.05
CA ASP A 939 7.75 -25.52 1.92
C ASP A 939 6.52 -25.77 2.83
N LYS A 940 6.08 -24.76 3.59
CA LYS A 940 4.96 -24.91 4.52
C LYS A 940 3.64 -24.79 3.77
N LYS A 941 2.94 -25.91 3.65
CA LYS A 941 1.58 -26.00 3.10
C LYS A 941 0.76 -26.93 3.97
N CYS A 942 -0.54 -26.69 4.02
CA CYS A 942 -1.47 -27.65 4.59
C CYS A 942 -1.66 -28.81 3.61
N ASP A 943 -1.70 -30.03 4.14
CA ASP A 943 -2.07 -31.19 3.34
C ASP A 943 -3.52 -31.05 2.84
N SER A 944 -3.80 -31.56 1.64
CA SER A 944 -5.14 -31.49 1.05
C SER A 944 -6.16 -32.19 1.98
N GLY A 945 -7.16 -31.43 2.44
CA GLY A 945 -8.20 -31.91 3.36
C GLY A 945 -7.83 -31.90 4.85
N ASP A 946 -6.67 -31.37 5.25
CA ASP A 946 -6.34 -31.21 6.68
C ASP A 946 -7.15 -30.06 7.31
N ALA A 947 -8.30 -30.40 7.89
CA ALA A 947 -9.20 -29.45 8.55
C ALA A 947 -8.62 -28.79 9.82
N ASN A 948 -7.43 -29.19 10.27
CA ASN A 948 -6.74 -28.64 11.44
C ASN A 948 -5.52 -27.80 11.07
N CYS A 949 -5.32 -27.54 9.78
CA CYS A 949 -4.27 -26.68 9.26
C CYS A 949 -4.90 -25.61 8.37
N GLN A 950 -4.43 -24.36 8.49
CA GLN A 950 -4.84 -23.30 7.57
C GLN A 950 -3.68 -22.32 7.31
N PRO A 951 -3.62 -21.71 6.11
CA PRO A 951 -2.75 -20.58 5.88
C PRO A 951 -3.17 -19.40 6.76
N VAL A 952 -2.20 -18.60 7.19
CA VAL A 952 -2.44 -17.44 8.04
C VAL A 952 -1.61 -16.25 7.61
N GLU A 953 -2.20 -15.06 7.73
CA GLU A 953 -1.51 -13.78 7.59
C GLU A 953 -0.74 -13.47 8.88
N LEU A 954 0.43 -12.85 8.72
CA LEU A 954 1.25 -12.35 9.82
C LEU A 954 1.18 -10.83 9.92
N LYS A 955 1.09 -10.33 11.14
CA LYS A 955 1.34 -8.91 11.48
C LYS A 955 2.30 -8.80 12.65
N THR A 956 2.92 -7.63 12.81
CA THR A 956 3.57 -7.29 14.09
C THR A 956 2.52 -6.79 15.09
N LEU A 957 2.80 -6.89 16.38
CA LEU A 957 1.91 -6.34 17.41
C LEU A 957 1.77 -4.82 17.25
N ASP A 958 2.85 -4.12 16.93
CA ASP A 958 2.84 -2.67 16.70
C ASP A 958 1.97 -2.28 15.49
N SER A 959 1.96 -3.09 14.42
CA SER A 959 1.04 -2.86 13.29
C SER A 959 -0.41 -3.00 13.71
N VAL A 960 -0.76 -4.02 14.49
CA VAL A 960 -2.15 -4.18 15.00
C VAL A 960 -2.55 -3.02 15.91
N LEU A 961 -1.65 -2.59 16.82
CA LEU A 961 -1.92 -1.46 17.70
C LEU A 961 -1.99 -0.12 16.95
N ALA A 962 -1.25 0.05 15.86
CA ALA A 962 -1.35 1.22 14.99
C ALA A 962 -2.67 1.23 14.21
N ASP A 963 -3.05 0.11 13.59
CA ASP A 963 -4.29 -0.04 12.82
C ASP A 963 -5.53 0.26 13.69
N LEU A 964 -5.55 -0.27 14.92
CA LEU A 964 -6.67 -0.07 15.85
C LEU A 964 -6.60 1.24 16.62
N SER A 965 -5.40 1.79 16.80
CA SER A 965 -5.13 3.02 17.57
C SER A 965 -5.92 3.09 18.90
N PRO A 966 -5.86 2.08 19.78
CA PRO A 966 -6.61 2.11 21.03
C PRO A 966 -6.14 3.26 21.92
N ALA A 967 -7.05 3.81 22.71
CA ALA A 967 -6.75 4.91 23.63
C ALA A 967 -5.80 4.47 24.77
N SER A 968 -5.90 3.22 25.22
CA SER A 968 -5.06 2.60 26.25
C SER A 968 -4.89 1.11 25.99
N VAL A 969 -3.88 0.50 26.61
CA VAL A 969 -3.80 -0.95 26.83
C VAL A 969 -3.42 -1.12 28.30
N ASP A 970 -4.37 -1.51 29.13
CA ASP A 970 -4.23 -1.49 30.59
C ASP A 970 -3.79 -2.86 31.13
N VAL A 971 -4.23 -3.94 30.47
CA VAL A 971 -3.94 -5.32 30.85
C VAL A 971 -3.70 -6.17 29.60
N MET A 972 -2.76 -7.12 29.66
CA MET A 972 -2.48 -8.04 28.54
C MET A 972 -2.31 -9.49 29.02
N LYS A 973 -2.87 -10.46 28.29
CA LYS A 973 -2.49 -11.88 28.35
C LYS A 973 -1.94 -12.30 26.99
N MET A 974 -0.84 -13.07 27.00
CA MET A 974 -0.25 -13.64 25.80
C MET A 974 0.04 -15.12 26.00
N ASP A 975 -0.37 -15.89 25.01
CA ASP A 975 -0.20 -17.35 24.94
C ASP A 975 -0.20 -17.77 23.47
N VAL A 976 0.97 -17.94 22.85
CA VAL A 976 1.09 -18.12 21.40
C VAL A 976 2.04 -19.26 21.03
N GLU A 977 2.19 -20.22 21.93
CA GLU A 977 2.88 -21.49 21.72
C GLU A 977 4.30 -21.30 21.15
N GLU A 978 5.19 -20.82 22.02
CA GLU A 978 6.63 -20.58 21.81
C GLU A 978 6.97 -19.37 20.91
N HIS A 979 5.99 -18.57 20.51
CA HIS A 979 6.19 -17.36 19.71
C HIS A 979 6.20 -16.05 20.53
N GLU A 980 6.19 -16.15 21.86
CA GLU A 980 6.05 -14.98 22.74
C GLU A 980 7.17 -13.95 22.50
N CYS A 981 8.41 -14.40 22.32
CA CYS A 981 9.54 -13.51 22.05
C CYS A 981 9.43 -12.78 20.71
N GLN A 982 8.86 -13.43 19.70
CA GLN A 982 8.66 -12.91 18.36
C GLN A 982 7.60 -11.81 18.40
N VAL A 983 6.49 -12.07 19.09
CA VAL A 983 5.45 -11.05 19.31
C VAL A 983 5.99 -9.87 20.11
N LEU A 984 6.74 -10.11 21.18
CA LEU A 984 7.39 -9.05 21.97
C LEU A 984 8.44 -8.25 21.17
N ALA A 985 9.10 -8.87 20.20
CA ALA A 985 10.05 -8.19 19.32
C ALA A 985 9.37 -7.29 18.27
N GLY A 986 8.10 -7.55 17.94
CA GLY A 986 7.28 -6.73 17.06
C GLY A 986 6.32 -5.79 17.80
N GLY A 987 6.48 -5.61 19.11
CA GLY A 987 5.52 -4.94 19.99
C GLY A 987 6.13 -3.89 20.91
N ASP A 988 7.05 -3.07 20.42
CA ASP A 988 7.76 -2.09 21.26
C ASP A 988 6.84 -0.97 21.75
N SER A 989 5.79 -0.62 21.00
CA SER A 989 4.81 0.39 21.41
C SER A 989 4.00 -0.03 22.64
N LEU A 990 3.81 -1.34 22.86
CA LEU A 990 3.14 -1.86 24.05
C LEU A 990 3.84 -1.34 25.32
N PHE A 991 5.17 -1.38 25.33
CA PHE A 991 5.96 -0.98 26.50
C PHE A 991 6.35 0.49 26.52
N SER A 992 6.57 1.12 25.36
CA SER A 992 7.07 2.50 25.26
C SER A 992 5.99 3.57 25.16
N LYS A 993 4.77 3.19 24.78
CA LYS A 993 3.61 4.09 24.63
C LYS A 993 2.48 3.74 25.59
N TYR A 994 2.08 2.47 25.63
CA TYR A 994 0.87 2.06 26.36
C TYR A 994 1.10 1.75 27.84
N HIS A 995 2.30 1.27 28.20
CA HIS A 995 2.71 0.98 29.58
C HIS A 995 1.64 0.22 30.42
N PRO A 996 1.19 -0.99 30.01
CA PRO A 996 0.13 -1.70 30.70
C PRO A 996 0.42 -1.88 32.20
N LYS A 997 -0.62 -1.83 33.02
CA LYS A 997 -0.49 -2.06 34.47
C LYS A 997 -0.09 -3.50 34.79
N LEU A 998 -0.62 -4.44 34.01
CA LEU A 998 -0.44 -5.88 34.21
C LEU A 998 -0.28 -6.59 32.86
N LEU A 999 0.76 -7.40 32.74
CA LEU A 999 0.94 -8.33 31.63
C LEU A 999 1.09 -9.74 32.22
N GLN A 1000 0.47 -10.76 31.64
CA GLN A 1000 0.71 -12.17 31.97
C GLN A 1000 1.07 -12.90 30.68
N VAL A 1001 2.20 -13.57 30.65
CA VAL A 1001 2.72 -14.22 29.44
C VAL A 1001 3.11 -15.64 29.79
N GLU A 1002 2.78 -16.60 28.91
CA GLU A 1002 3.26 -17.97 29.09
C GLU A 1002 4.78 -18.00 28.95
N THR A 1003 5.48 -18.57 29.93
CA THR A 1003 6.95 -18.58 29.96
C THR A 1003 7.53 -19.95 30.27
N GLN A 1004 6.70 -21.00 30.19
CA GLN A 1004 7.10 -22.37 30.49
C GLN A 1004 7.98 -22.95 29.39
N PHE A 1005 7.75 -22.54 28.15
CA PHE A 1005 8.38 -23.10 26.96
C PHE A 1005 9.26 -22.08 26.23
N GLY A 1006 10.17 -22.56 25.39
CA GLY A 1006 11.08 -21.74 24.60
C GLY A 1006 11.96 -20.79 25.43
N ASP A 1007 12.27 -19.62 24.84
CA ASP A 1007 13.07 -18.55 25.44
C ASP A 1007 12.21 -17.43 26.05
N ALA A 1008 10.89 -17.64 26.13
CA ALA A 1008 9.88 -16.66 26.54
C ALA A 1008 10.21 -15.98 27.88
N ARG A 1009 10.71 -16.75 28.86
CA ARG A 1009 11.13 -16.22 30.15
C ARG A 1009 12.24 -15.18 30.04
N ASN A 1010 13.26 -15.43 29.22
CA ASN A 1010 14.41 -14.52 29.11
C ASN A 1010 14.05 -13.25 28.34
N CYS A 1011 13.29 -13.36 27.25
CA CYS A 1011 12.89 -12.16 26.49
C CYS A 1011 11.90 -11.29 27.29
N LEU A 1012 10.98 -11.90 28.06
CA LEU A 1012 10.10 -11.16 28.97
C LEU A 1012 10.88 -10.50 30.11
N HIS A 1013 11.84 -11.20 30.72
CA HIS A 1013 12.73 -10.64 31.74
C HIS A 1013 13.49 -9.41 31.23
N ASN A 1014 14.00 -9.47 30.00
CA ASN A 1014 14.69 -8.33 29.38
C ASN A 1014 13.75 -7.12 29.20
N LYS A 1015 12.50 -7.34 28.78
CA LYS A 1015 11.50 -6.26 28.69
C LYS A 1015 11.16 -5.70 30.09
N ALA A 1016 11.05 -6.55 31.09
CA ALA A 1016 10.79 -6.13 32.46
C ALA A 1016 11.89 -5.21 33.00
N LEU A 1017 13.16 -5.60 32.82
CA LEU A 1017 14.33 -4.79 33.18
C LEU A 1017 14.37 -3.47 32.41
N GLN A 1018 14.09 -3.52 31.11
CA GLN A 1018 14.15 -2.34 30.23
C GLN A 1018 13.12 -1.27 30.62
N TYR A 1019 11.92 -1.69 31.01
CA TYR A 1019 10.79 -0.79 31.24
C TYR A 1019 10.35 -0.69 32.71
N GLY A 1020 11.11 -1.28 33.64
CA GLY A 1020 10.91 -1.10 35.08
C GLY A 1020 9.74 -1.89 35.69
N TYR A 1021 9.39 -3.05 35.12
CA TYR A 1021 8.32 -3.89 35.66
C TYR A 1021 8.84 -4.83 36.75
N ARG A 1022 7.98 -5.12 37.74
CA ARG A 1022 8.21 -6.19 38.71
C ARG A 1022 7.70 -7.51 38.14
N GLU A 1023 8.57 -8.51 38.09
CA GLU A 1023 8.21 -9.88 37.70
C GLU A 1023 7.60 -10.68 38.86
N LYS A 1024 6.59 -11.49 38.55
CA LYS A 1024 6.03 -12.48 39.47
C LYS A 1024 5.74 -13.79 38.73
N PRO A 1025 6.43 -14.90 39.04
CA PRO A 1025 6.13 -16.21 38.47
C PRO A 1025 4.76 -16.73 38.92
N LEU A 1026 3.95 -17.23 38.00
CA LEU A 1026 2.57 -17.71 38.21
C LEU A 1026 2.36 -19.16 37.75
N GLY A 1027 3.40 -20.00 37.83
CA GLY A 1027 3.37 -21.38 37.34
C GLY A 1027 3.99 -21.46 35.94
N ALA A 1028 3.18 -21.81 34.94
CA ALA A 1028 3.58 -21.78 33.54
C ALA A 1028 3.77 -20.34 33.03
N ASP A 1029 3.00 -19.40 33.57
CA ASP A 1029 3.07 -17.98 33.24
C ASP A 1029 4.06 -17.20 34.11
N THR A 1030 4.47 -16.04 33.61
CA THR A 1030 5.09 -14.96 34.38
C THR A 1030 4.27 -13.68 34.21
N ALA A 1031 3.98 -13.00 35.32
CA ALA A 1031 3.33 -11.70 35.30
C ALA A 1031 4.35 -10.55 35.43
N LEU A 1032 4.16 -9.50 34.63
CA LEU A 1032 4.83 -8.20 34.79
C LEU A 1032 3.84 -7.21 35.40
N VAL A 1033 4.21 -6.61 36.52
CA VAL A 1033 3.40 -5.61 37.22
C VAL A 1033 4.11 -4.27 37.18
N ASN A 1034 3.42 -3.26 36.69
CA ASN A 1034 3.87 -1.88 36.77
C ASN A 1034 3.41 -1.29 38.10
N ASP A 1035 4.33 -1.20 39.08
CA ASP A 1035 4.05 -0.59 40.38
C ASP A 1035 4.11 0.96 40.35
N SER A 1036 4.52 1.55 39.21
CA SER A 1036 4.45 3.00 38.95
C SER A 1036 3.02 3.42 38.62
N GLY A 1037 2.15 3.38 39.63
CA GLY A 1037 0.79 3.92 39.57
C GLY A 1037 0.65 5.16 40.45
N GLY A 1038 1.10 6.29 39.91
CA GLY A 1038 0.80 7.65 40.37
C GLY A 1038 0.53 8.52 39.16
#